data_AF-A0A0F4YTU7-F1
#
_entry.id   AF-A0A0F4YTU7-F1
#
_cell.length_a   1.000
_cell.length_b   1.000
_cell.length_c   1.000
_cell.angle_alpha   90.00
_cell.angle_beta   90.00
_cell.angle_gamma   90.00
#
_symmetry.space_group_name_H-M   'P 1'
#
loop_
_entity.id
_entity.type
_entity.pdbx_description
1 polymer ?
#
loop_
_entity_poly.entity_id
_entity_poly.type
_entity_poly.pdbx_seq_one_letter_code
_entity_poly.pdbx_strand_id
1 'polypeptide(L)'
;MRLPFSVWLLAALAATCVAQWQNWDPSREGTGTDSLESALSTTTTLPSDDDIFNALTQKPFAGRFFWTGRTGACHGEEDSIKGLAEFLATDIDHTTMEVMLRKARVDMPSFVFSPEARAKWQYAAQVYAQNAATTAYVLKGKCVRDGNVWDTIEFPALRTGGTNNSVDCIFEISSEQALIVELLWQRYTDNATVCQQYLNETRAAIACNVHDSSWWSRGKGGAIEEPQTSLPWQYWYSLDASLTKPYFGDAACIRKMHATFESEDYQTSKFPDNISLTDDRLTGVYDYWGLCPAHYRDVNRFGGLHFRIMPLGDSITYGYRSSDGNGYRAYVETNLAANNTVEFIGSVHSGSMANNSNEGHPGAEINAISSYANGTLKEKPNLVLLMAGTNDINNNDQVDTAPDRLAALIDKIISTCPDAVVIVATIPAIANATAQARADAYNAGLWSVAMRRSGEGKKVLVADMSNVNVTDLADGLHPNDLGYKLMGQSWLDAIGKACSLGWITAPVEVAASTGPTSTGSTRQECPRLVKWIEQGEIANGAGLGTDLYAGDDCASFFGEDTTCFCNKLGELFSPPYQVNKGTVTNCNEFSYNYTHAVRLADLNGDGRDEYIWLHDDGAVTVFENLGWTYINGQTGNVTWWPRGEIATGVGGRREQIHFADINGDRRADYLWVRDDGSVSMWLNVLSDPSDIKNITWVEQGVIATGIGKTGAGVRFADLNGDNRSEYLYVDLHGAITAYLNGGHTYVNTTTGSVLWIEQGVIATGVGATRYQIRLADINGDGRADYLVVGDDSSVKLWQNQGGLDNGPNAAKVGWWQRGTIATGVGDRGTHIVFGDLNGDGRAEYLDINNATSAVKAWLNGC
;
A
#
# COMPACT_ATOMS: atom_id res chain seq x y z
N MET A 1 -10.29 18.50 -59.91
CA MET A 1 -10.91 18.24 -58.59
C MET A 1 -10.05 17.23 -57.87
N ARG A 2 -9.52 17.62 -56.71
CA ARG A 2 -8.56 16.90 -55.88
C ARG A 2 -9.30 16.43 -54.61
N LEU A 3 -9.10 15.18 -54.21
CA LEU A 3 -9.37 14.69 -52.86
C LEU A 3 -8.05 14.70 -52.05
N PRO A 4 -8.08 14.91 -50.72
CA PRO A 4 -6.95 15.46 -49.98
C PRO A 4 -6.02 14.41 -49.36
N PHE A 5 -4.80 14.89 -49.12
CA PHE A 5 -3.52 14.20 -48.99
C PHE A 5 -3.11 13.97 -47.52
N SER A 6 -4.04 13.63 -46.63
CA SER A 6 -3.80 13.63 -45.18
C SER A 6 -3.86 12.26 -44.49
N VAL A 7 -3.95 11.15 -45.24
CA VAL A 7 -4.00 9.79 -44.65
C VAL A 7 -2.66 9.03 -44.81
N TRP A 8 -1.68 9.57 -45.54
CA TRP A 8 -0.38 8.90 -45.78
C TRP A 8 0.82 9.44 -45.00
N LEU A 9 0.68 10.51 -44.20
CA LEU A 9 1.82 11.10 -43.47
C LEU A 9 1.98 10.56 -42.03
N LEU A 10 0.94 9.98 -41.43
CA LEU A 10 1.00 9.42 -40.07
C LEU A 10 1.57 7.98 -40.02
N ALA A 11 1.58 7.27 -41.15
CA ALA A 11 2.20 5.94 -41.25
C ALA A 11 3.70 5.98 -41.61
N ALA A 12 4.22 7.13 -42.06
CA ALA A 12 5.62 7.27 -42.52
C ALA A 12 6.59 7.80 -41.44
N LEU A 13 6.11 8.38 -40.34
CA LEU A 13 6.96 8.85 -39.23
C LEU A 13 7.23 7.80 -38.14
N ALA A 14 6.44 6.71 -38.11
CA ALA A 14 6.67 5.59 -37.18
C ALA A 14 7.72 4.58 -37.69
N ALA A 15 8.10 4.63 -38.98
CA ALA A 15 8.98 3.64 -39.60
C ALA A 15 10.47 4.04 -39.68
N THR A 16 10.84 5.28 -39.32
CA THR A 16 12.24 5.75 -39.40
C THR A 16 13.00 5.77 -38.07
N CYS A 17 12.36 5.53 -36.93
CA CYS A 17 13.06 5.39 -35.64
C CYS A 17 13.48 3.94 -35.30
N VAL A 18 13.02 2.93 -36.05
CA VAL A 18 13.39 1.51 -35.80
C VAL A 18 14.63 1.07 -36.61
N ALA A 19 15.10 1.89 -37.55
CA ALA A 19 16.21 1.53 -38.44
C ALA A 19 17.62 2.00 -37.99
N GLN A 20 17.75 2.76 -36.90
CA GLN A 20 19.06 3.18 -36.36
C GLN A 20 19.55 2.37 -35.15
N TRP A 21 18.75 1.40 -34.67
CA TRP A 21 19.11 0.53 -33.55
C TRP A 21 19.67 -0.85 -33.96
N GLN A 22 19.79 -1.13 -35.27
CA GLN A 22 20.29 -2.41 -35.80
C GLN A 22 21.75 -2.37 -36.30
N ASN A 23 22.48 -1.27 -36.10
CA ASN A 23 23.89 -1.14 -36.52
C ASN A 23 24.85 -0.79 -35.36
N TRP A 24 24.50 -1.11 -34.11
CA TRP A 24 25.44 -0.98 -32.99
C TRP A 24 26.31 -2.24 -32.88
N ASP A 25 27.60 -2.07 -33.14
CA ASP A 25 28.65 -3.08 -33.05
C ASP A 25 29.17 -3.16 -31.60
N PRO A 26 28.99 -4.29 -30.88
CA PRO A 26 29.42 -4.44 -29.48
C PRO A 26 30.93 -4.62 -29.29
N SER A 27 31.76 -4.55 -30.35
CA SER A 27 33.19 -4.88 -30.28
C SER A 27 34.13 -3.69 -30.02
N ARG A 28 33.62 -2.51 -29.60
CA ARG A 28 34.43 -1.29 -29.42
C ARG A 28 34.63 -0.76 -28.00
N GLU A 29 34.19 -1.45 -26.96
CA GLU A 29 34.62 -1.11 -25.59
C GLU A 29 35.53 -2.20 -25.02
N GLY A 30 36.81 -1.85 -25.01
CA GLY A 30 37.87 -2.62 -24.38
C GLY A 30 37.73 -2.60 -22.86
N THR A 31 37.96 -3.77 -22.30
CA THR A 31 38.21 -4.06 -20.90
C THR A 31 39.27 -3.13 -20.29
N GLY A 32 38.98 -2.50 -19.15
CA GLY A 32 39.97 -1.74 -18.38
C GLY A 32 39.41 -1.12 -17.11
N THR A 33 39.64 -1.81 -16.00
CA THR A 33 39.58 -1.29 -14.62
C THR A 33 40.66 -0.20 -14.42
N ASP A 34 40.28 1.01 -13.98
CA ASP A 34 40.98 1.84 -12.98
C ASP A 34 40.61 3.35 -13.09
N SER A 35 40.21 3.89 -11.93
CA SER A 35 40.32 5.28 -11.44
C SER A 35 40.24 6.48 -12.40
N LEU A 36 39.09 7.19 -12.37
CA LEU A 36 38.98 8.59 -12.78
C LEU A 36 38.13 9.42 -11.79
N GLU A 37 38.54 9.42 -10.52
CA GLU A 37 38.39 10.58 -9.61
C GLU A 37 39.78 11.19 -9.30
N SER A 38 40.59 11.35 -10.34
CA SER A 38 41.70 12.30 -10.33
C SER A 38 41.77 13.12 -11.62
N ALA A 39 40.61 13.54 -12.13
CA ALA A 39 40.52 14.60 -13.12
C ALA A 39 39.48 15.63 -12.68
N LEU A 40 39.90 16.50 -11.76
CA LEU A 40 39.64 17.93 -11.93
C LEU A 40 39.93 18.27 -13.40
N SER A 41 38.89 18.38 -14.24
CA SER A 41 39.02 19.19 -15.44
C SER A 41 38.91 20.64 -15.01
N THR A 42 40.08 21.22 -14.78
CA THR A 42 40.34 22.64 -14.94
C THR A 42 39.96 23.09 -16.35
N THR A 43 38.66 23.32 -16.58
CA THR A 43 38.17 24.28 -17.57
C THR A 43 37.12 25.15 -16.90
N THR A 44 37.63 26.14 -16.17
CA THR A 44 37.00 27.41 -15.82
C THR A 44 36.68 28.22 -17.09
N THR A 45 35.84 27.71 -17.98
CA THR A 45 35.39 28.47 -19.16
C THR A 45 33.92 28.78 -19.00
N LEU A 46 33.64 30.06 -18.69
CA LEU A 46 32.29 30.62 -18.75
C LEU A 46 31.69 30.38 -20.14
N PRO A 47 30.37 30.11 -20.24
CA PRO A 47 29.71 29.96 -21.54
C PRO A 47 29.90 31.21 -22.41
N SER A 48 30.03 31.01 -23.72
CA SER A 48 30.12 32.14 -24.64
C SER A 48 28.78 32.89 -24.71
N ASP A 49 28.81 34.19 -25.02
CA ASP A 49 27.57 34.95 -25.19
C ASP A 49 26.76 34.40 -26.38
N ASP A 50 27.41 33.85 -27.40
CA ASP A 50 26.75 33.22 -28.54
C ASP A 50 26.00 31.95 -28.14
N ASP A 51 26.54 31.12 -27.24
CA ASP A 51 25.85 29.92 -26.75
C ASP A 51 24.58 30.28 -25.95
N ILE A 52 24.70 31.29 -25.08
CA ILE A 52 23.56 31.84 -24.31
C ILE A 52 22.52 32.44 -25.27
N PHE A 53 22.97 33.23 -26.24
CA PHE A 53 22.09 33.85 -27.22
C PHE A 53 21.34 32.83 -28.06
N ASN A 54 22.04 31.84 -28.61
CA ASN A 54 21.45 30.77 -29.42
C ASN A 54 20.50 29.89 -28.62
N ALA A 55 20.75 29.67 -27.33
CA ALA A 55 19.85 28.92 -26.46
C ALA A 55 18.54 29.68 -26.20
N LEU A 56 18.62 30.97 -25.90
CA LEU A 56 17.49 31.78 -25.43
C LEU A 56 16.65 32.42 -26.56
N THR A 57 17.15 32.43 -27.79
CA THR A 57 16.46 32.98 -28.96
C THR A 57 15.61 31.96 -29.73
N GLN A 58 15.69 30.67 -29.37
CA GLN A 58 14.82 29.66 -29.97
C GLN A 58 13.35 29.99 -29.62
N LYS A 59 12.45 29.91 -30.60
CA LYS A 59 11.00 30.17 -30.44
C LYS A 59 10.13 28.90 -30.44
N PRO A 60 10.31 27.94 -29.50
CA PRO A 60 9.41 26.79 -29.43
C PRO A 60 8.17 26.99 -28.53
N PHE A 61 7.95 28.16 -27.92
CA PHE A 61 6.88 28.38 -26.92
C PHE A 61 6.02 29.62 -27.20
N ALA A 62 4.76 29.60 -26.72
CA ALA A 62 3.77 30.65 -26.93
C ALA A 62 4.05 31.96 -26.17
N GLY A 63 4.89 31.93 -25.12
CA GLY A 63 5.34 33.13 -24.40
C GLY A 63 6.47 32.85 -23.40
N ARG A 64 6.78 33.82 -22.53
CA ARG A 64 7.86 33.70 -21.51
C ARG A 64 7.34 33.80 -20.08
N PHE A 65 7.89 32.98 -19.20
CA PHE A 65 7.58 32.96 -17.78
C PHE A 65 8.82 33.30 -16.96
N PHE A 66 8.65 34.16 -15.97
CA PHE A 66 9.70 34.73 -15.12
C PHE A 66 9.38 34.48 -13.66
N TRP A 67 10.38 34.63 -12.80
CA TRP A 67 10.19 34.45 -11.37
C TRP A 67 11.18 35.28 -10.56
N THR A 68 10.76 35.70 -9.38
CA THR A 68 11.65 36.37 -8.43
C THR A 68 11.19 36.18 -6.99
N GLY A 69 12.14 35.94 -6.09
CA GLY A 69 11.88 35.82 -4.66
C GLY A 69 11.67 34.39 -4.17
N ARG A 70 11.07 34.28 -2.98
CA ARG A 70 10.95 33.03 -2.21
C ARG A 70 9.55 32.84 -1.60
N THR A 71 9.18 31.59 -1.33
CA THR A 71 8.00 31.19 -0.55
C THR A 71 8.21 31.44 0.95
N GLY A 72 7.12 31.51 1.70
CA GLY A 72 7.15 31.26 3.15
C GLY A 72 8.06 32.19 3.97
N ALA A 73 8.95 31.61 4.77
CA ALA A 73 9.70 32.28 5.84
C ALA A 73 11.12 32.77 5.44
N CYS A 74 11.49 32.60 4.17
CA CYS A 74 12.58 33.32 3.50
C CYS A 74 14.00 32.99 4.00
N HIS A 75 14.26 31.73 4.31
CA HIS A 75 15.45 31.24 5.00
C HIS A 75 16.58 30.77 4.08
N GLY A 76 16.33 30.41 2.82
CA GLY A 76 17.41 29.92 1.91
C GLY A 76 17.07 29.86 0.42
N GLU A 77 17.98 29.35 -0.42
CA GLU A 77 17.70 29.07 -1.85
C GLU A 77 16.60 28.02 -2.04
N GLU A 78 16.34 27.21 -1.03
CA GLU A 78 15.33 26.13 -1.00
C GLU A 78 13.91 26.66 -1.02
N ASP A 79 13.70 27.85 -0.45
CA ASP A 79 12.42 28.56 -0.52
C ASP A 79 12.22 29.23 -1.90
N SER A 80 13.09 29.00 -2.88
CA SER A 80 12.98 29.63 -4.19
C SER A 80 11.68 29.24 -4.88
N ILE A 81 10.92 30.23 -5.35
CA ILE A 81 9.72 29.99 -6.17
C ILE A 81 10.03 29.55 -7.59
N LYS A 82 11.30 29.35 -7.95
CA LYS A 82 11.75 28.88 -9.27
C LYS A 82 11.00 27.64 -9.73
N GLY A 83 10.87 26.64 -8.87
CA GLY A 83 10.17 25.39 -9.19
C GLY A 83 8.70 25.62 -9.54
N LEU A 84 8.02 26.44 -8.75
CA LEU A 84 6.62 26.81 -8.98
C LEU A 84 6.46 27.57 -10.30
N ALA A 85 7.42 28.44 -10.62
CA ALA A 85 7.41 29.16 -11.88
C ALA A 85 7.64 28.25 -13.10
N GLU A 86 8.56 27.28 -13.00
CA GLU A 86 8.78 26.28 -14.06
C GLU A 86 7.51 25.42 -14.29
N PHE A 87 6.81 25.06 -13.22
CA PHE A 87 5.54 24.33 -13.27
C PHE A 87 4.44 25.15 -13.96
N LEU A 88 4.16 26.36 -13.46
CA LEU A 88 3.13 27.23 -14.03
C LEU A 88 3.43 27.58 -15.48
N ALA A 89 4.70 27.77 -15.84
CA ALA A 89 5.11 28.04 -17.21
C ALA A 89 4.69 26.93 -18.17
N THR A 90 4.90 25.67 -17.78
CA THR A 90 4.61 24.51 -18.65
C THR A 90 3.12 24.36 -18.93
N ASP A 91 2.28 24.59 -17.91
CA ASP A 91 0.83 24.40 -18.00
C ASP A 91 0.15 25.39 -18.96
N ILE A 92 0.75 26.57 -19.15
CA ILE A 92 0.25 27.60 -20.09
C ILE A 92 1.05 27.67 -21.40
N ASP A 93 1.82 26.64 -21.77
CA ASP A 93 2.68 26.59 -22.97
C ASP A 93 3.75 27.73 -23.03
N HIS A 94 4.26 28.09 -21.85
CA HIS A 94 5.38 29.01 -21.67
C HIS A 94 6.62 28.24 -21.17
N THR A 95 7.74 28.93 -21.04
CA THR A 95 8.97 28.35 -20.47
C THR A 95 9.67 29.37 -19.58
N THR A 96 10.66 28.94 -18.79
CA THR A 96 11.56 29.83 -18.03
C THR A 96 12.95 29.88 -18.68
N MET A 97 13.76 30.89 -18.31
CA MET A 97 15.14 31.05 -18.81
C MET A 97 15.98 29.80 -18.51
N GLU A 98 15.87 29.28 -17.30
CA GLU A 98 16.66 28.14 -16.83
C GLU A 98 16.30 26.86 -17.59
N VAL A 99 15.03 26.66 -17.94
CA VAL A 99 14.61 25.50 -18.74
C VAL A 99 15.20 25.57 -20.15
N MET A 100 15.24 26.76 -20.76
CA MET A 100 15.82 26.93 -22.11
C MET A 100 17.34 26.68 -22.11
N LEU A 101 18.07 27.21 -21.13
CA LEU A 101 19.52 26.99 -21.01
C LEU A 101 19.84 25.52 -20.75
N ARG A 102 19.08 24.84 -19.88
CA ARG A 102 19.23 23.40 -19.62
C ARG A 102 18.97 22.57 -20.89
N LYS A 103 17.89 22.86 -21.65
CA LYS A 103 17.57 22.13 -22.89
C LYS A 103 18.65 22.29 -23.96
N ALA A 104 19.28 23.47 -24.02
CA ALA A 104 20.39 23.74 -24.93
C ALA A 104 21.75 23.22 -24.44
N ARG A 105 21.81 22.60 -23.24
CA ARG A 105 23.05 22.13 -22.59
C ARG A 105 24.09 23.24 -22.41
N VAL A 106 23.62 24.45 -22.07
CA VAL A 106 24.48 25.58 -21.72
C VAL A 106 24.71 25.55 -20.22
N ASP A 107 25.91 25.14 -19.81
CA ASP A 107 26.30 25.08 -18.39
C ASP A 107 26.58 26.48 -17.86
N MET A 108 25.62 27.00 -17.09
CA MET A 108 25.74 28.31 -16.45
C MET A 108 26.59 28.22 -15.18
N PRO A 109 27.48 29.19 -14.93
CA PRO A 109 28.30 29.21 -13.71
C PRO A 109 27.42 29.46 -12.48
N SER A 110 27.83 28.99 -11.31
CA SER A 110 27.11 29.33 -10.09
C SER A 110 27.19 30.84 -9.80
N PHE A 111 26.07 31.39 -9.31
CA PHE A 111 25.85 32.82 -9.10
C PHE A 111 26.77 33.42 -8.02
N VAL A 112 27.35 32.59 -7.15
CA VAL A 112 28.05 33.00 -5.92
C VAL A 112 29.55 33.30 -6.13
N PHE A 113 30.13 32.93 -7.27
CA PHE A 113 31.59 32.76 -7.35
C PHE A 113 32.38 33.86 -8.10
N SER A 114 31.80 34.68 -8.99
CA SER A 114 32.56 35.79 -9.61
C SER A 114 31.70 36.92 -10.26
N PRO A 115 32.25 38.15 -10.41
CA PRO A 115 31.62 39.24 -11.18
C PRO A 115 31.32 38.86 -12.64
N GLU A 116 32.19 38.07 -13.27
CA GLU A 116 32.04 37.58 -14.64
C GLU A 116 30.91 36.54 -14.74
N ALA A 117 30.77 35.64 -13.75
CA ALA A 117 29.65 34.73 -13.66
C ALA A 117 28.31 35.49 -13.50
N ARG A 118 28.30 36.53 -12.67
CA ARG A 118 27.14 37.43 -12.54
C ARG A 118 26.81 38.13 -13.86
N ALA A 119 27.83 38.59 -14.60
CA ALA A 119 27.63 39.21 -15.90
C ALA A 119 26.98 38.25 -16.92
N LYS A 120 27.31 36.95 -16.88
CA LYS A 120 26.67 35.93 -17.74
C LYS A 120 25.20 35.73 -17.39
N TRP A 121 24.84 35.66 -16.12
CA TRP A 121 23.43 35.60 -15.70
C TRP A 121 22.64 36.85 -16.06
N GLN A 122 23.25 38.03 -15.91
CA GLN A 122 22.63 39.30 -16.30
C GLN A 122 22.41 39.39 -17.81
N TYR A 123 23.39 38.95 -18.61
CA TYR A 123 23.27 38.85 -20.06
C TYR A 123 22.18 37.86 -20.48
N ALA A 124 22.15 36.66 -19.88
CA ALA A 124 21.11 35.67 -20.13
C ALA A 124 19.70 36.20 -19.83
N ALA A 125 19.51 36.83 -18.66
CA ALA A 125 18.23 37.42 -18.27
C ALA A 125 17.77 38.50 -19.26
N GLN A 126 18.71 39.34 -19.72
CA GLN A 126 18.43 40.38 -20.71
C GLN A 126 18.04 39.79 -22.07
N VAL A 127 18.78 38.80 -22.58
CA VAL A 127 18.49 38.13 -23.85
C VAL A 127 17.14 37.41 -23.78
N TYR A 128 16.88 36.69 -22.70
CA TYR A 128 15.64 35.96 -22.48
C TYR A 128 14.42 36.91 -22.49
N ALA A 129 14.50 38.02 -21.77
CA ALA A 129 13.46 39.05 -21.74
C ALA A 129 13.24 39.73 -23.09
N GLN A 130 14.31 40.10 -23.82
CA GLN A 130 14.21 40.76 -25.12
C GLN A 130 13.65 39.85 -26.23
N ASN A 131 13.77 38.53 -26.07
CA ASN A 131 13.26 37.56 -27.02
C ASN A 131 11.85 37.04 -26.69
N ALA A 132 11.21 37.59 -25.65
CA ALA A 132 9.82 37.31 -25.36
C ALA A 132 8.90 37.79 -26.50
N ALA A 133 7.95 36.96 -26.90
CA ALA A 133 6.89 37.29 -27.84
C ALA A 133 5.54 37.24 -27.11
N THR A 134 4.57 38.03 -27.60
CA THR A 134 3.14 38.01 -27.22
C THR A 134 2.82 38.29 -25.75
N THR A 135 3.11 37.37 -24.83
CA THR A 135 2.74 37.46 -23.40
C THR A 135 3.92 37.12 -22.48
N ALA A 136 3.99 37.82 -21.35
CA ALA A 136 4.94 37.54 -20.28
C ALA A 136 4.26 37.44 -18.92
N TYR A 137 4.67 36.46 -18.11
CA TYR A 137 4.18 36.27 -16.74
C TYR A 137 5.36 36.31 -15.77
N VAL A 138 5.22 36.97 -14.63
CA VAL A 138 6.15 36.85 -13.51
C VAL A 138 5.44 36.26 -12.30
N LEU A 139 6.02 35.22 -11.72
CA LEU A 139 5.65 34.79 -10.37
C LEU A 139 6.51 35.54 -9.36
N LYS A 140 5.88 36.25 -8.42
CA LYS A 140 6.60 36.94 -7.34
C LYS A 140 6.38 36.26 -6.00
N GLY A 141 7.50 35.92 -5.37
CA GLY A 141 7.60 35.38 -4.02
C GLY A 141 7.25 36.41 -2.95
N LYS A 142 6.97 35.94 -1.73
CA LYS A 142 6.84 36.81 -0.54
C LYS A 142 8.07 37.67 -0.32
N CYS A 143 9.24 37.02 -0.37
CA CYS A 143 10.52 37.68 -0.11
C CYS A 143 11.28 37.87 -1.39
N VAL A 144 11.19 39.08 -1.92
CA VAL A 144 11.97 39.55 -3.07
C VAL A 144 13.10 40.42 -2.54
N ARG A 145 14.34 40.11 -2.90
CA ARG A 145 15.50 40.93 -2.50
C ARG A 145 15.56 42.24 -3.30
N ASP A 146 16.07 43.28 -2.66
CA ASP A 146 16.43 44.52 -3.37
C ASP A 146 17.46 44.22 -4.47
N GLY A 147 17.27 44.86 -5.62
CA GLY A 147 18.12 44.63 -6.80
C GLY A 147 18.01 43.22 -7.38
N ASN A 148 16.82 42.60 -7.29
CA ASN A 148 16.55 41.32 -7.94
C ASN A 148 16.56 41.46 -9.48
N VAL A 149 16.79 40.33 -10.16
CA VAL A 149 16.97 40.27 -11.62
C VAL A 149 15.71 40.71 -12.37
N TRP A 150 14.53 40.34 -11.87
CA TRP A 150 13.26 40.75 -12.47
C TRP A 150 13.10 42.27 -12.53
N ASP A 151 13.17 42.95 -11.39
CA ASP A 151 12.93 44.40 -11.34
C ASP A 151 14.04 45.21 -12.02
N THR A 152 15.29 44.73 -11.99
CA THR A 152 16.45 45.49 -12.49
C THR A 152 16.81 45.21 -13.95
N ILE A 153 16.47 44.05 -14.50
CA ILE A 153 16.90 43.62 -15.84
C ILE A 153 15.72 43.19 -16.68
N GLU A 154 14.96 42.19 -16.25
CA GLU A 154 13.96 41.52 -17.10
C GLU A 154 12.75 42.40 -17.37
N PHE A 155 12.14 43.00 -16.34
CA PHE A 155 10.98 43.86 -16.49
C PHE A 155 11.26 45.15 -17.30
N PRO A 156 12.39 45.86 -17.11
CA PRO A 156 12.79 46.93 -18.03
C PRO A 156 13.04 46.44 -19.47
N ALA A 157 13.69 45.29 -19.67
CA ALA A 157 13.97 44.74 -20.99
C ALA A 157 12.70 44.35 -21.76
N LEU A 158 11.71 43.77 -21.08
CA LEU A 158 10.40 43.43 -21.66
C LEU A 158 9.65 44.67 -22.18
N ARG A 159 9.73 45.78 -21.45
CA ARG A 159 9.03 47.04 -21.80
C ARG A 159 9.73 47.85 -22.90
N THR A 160 11.02 47.61 -23.12
CA THR A 160 11.84 48.37 -24.08
C THR A 160 12.15 47.60 -25.36
N GLY A 161 11.61 46.38 -25.50
CA GLY A 161 11.90 45.37 -26.53
C GLY A 161 12.49 45.92 -27.84
N GLY A 162 13.67 45.41 -28.21
CA GLY A 162 14.37 45.80 -29.43
C GLY A 162 13.51 45.62 -30.68
N THR A 163 13.96 46.22 -31.80
CA THR A 163 13.21 46.52 -33.04
C THR A 163 12.30 45.44 -33.67
N ASN A 164 12.28 44.18 -33.20
CA ASN A 164 11.54 43.06 -33.78
C ASN A 164 10.66 42.23 -32.82
N ASN A 165 10.62 42.49 -31.52
CA ASN A 165 9.80 41.69 -30.60
C ASN A 165 9.23 42.58 -29.49
N SER A 166 7.93 42.50 -29.33
CA SER A 166 7.20 43.46 -28.54
C SER A 166 6.10 42.71 -27.77
N VAL A 167 6.34 42.39 -26.49
CA VAL A 167 5.34 41.75 -25.61
C VAL A 167 4.13 42.66 -25.48
N ASP A 168 2.90 42.16 -25.65
CA ASP A 168 1.70 42.99 -25.61
C ASP A 168 1.14 43.15 -24.20
N CYS A 169 1.28 42.09 -23.38
CA CYS A 169 0.76 42.02 -22.01
C CYS A 169 1.81 41.41 -21.07
N ILE A 170 2.05 42.06 -19.93
CA ILE A 170 2.87 41.53 -18.83
C ILE A 170 1.97 41.37 -17.62
N PHE A 171 1.94 40.17 -17.06
CA PHE A 171 1.13 39.84 -15.90
C PHE A 171 2.01 39.49 -14.69
N GLU A 172 1.59 39.90 -13.51
CA GLU A 172 2.13 39.43 -12.24
C GLU A 172 1.22 38.38 -11.66
N ILE A 173 1.82 37.36 -11.09
CA ILE A 173 1.17 36.34 -10.30
C ILE A 173 1.76 36.46 -8.90
N SER A 174 0.94 36.86 -7.94
CA SER A 174 1.37 36.93 -6.55
C SER A 174 1.37 35.54 -5.93
N SER A 175 2.52 35.10 -5.42
CA SER A 175 2.59 33.89 -4.61
C SER A 175 2.16 34.13 -3.15
N GLU A 176 1.34 35.14 -2.84
CA GLU A 176 0.79 35.35 -1.49
C GLU A 176 -0.73 35.54 -1.49
N GLN A 177 -1.29 36.04 -2.58
CA GLN A 177 -2.70 36.36 -2.68
C GLN A 177 -3.44 35.33 -3.53
N ALA A 178 -3.40 34.04 -3.16
CA ALA A 178 -4.10 32.97 -3.89
C ALA A 178 -3.79 32.92 -5.41
N LEU A 179 -2.56 33.26 -5.81
CA LEU A 179 -2.15 33.37 -7.22
C LEU A 179 -3.03 34.35 -8.02
N ILE A 180 -3.45 35.46 -7.41
CA ILE A 180 -4.08 36.56 -8.13
C ILE A 180 -3.15 36.97 -9.28
N VAL A 181 -3.71 36.92 -10.48
CA VAL A 181 -3.10 37.41 -11.70
C VAL A 181 -3.53 38.86 -11.90
N GLU A 182 -2.56 39.75 -12.00
CA GLU A 182 -2.77 41.16 -12.29
C GLU A 182 -2.04 41.57 -13.56
N LEU A 183 -2.61 42.50 -14.31
CA LEU A 183 -1.95 43.10 -15.45
C LEU A 183 -0.96 44.17 -14.94
N LEU A 184 0.33 43.92 -15.08
CA LEU A 184 1.38 44.88 -14.74
C LEU A 184 1.59 45.94 -15.81
N TRP A 185 1.50 45.53 -17.07
CA TRP A 185 1.83 46.41 -18.18
C TRP A 185 1.15 45.93 -19.47
N GLN A 186 0.73 46.87 -20.29
CA GLN A 186 0.22 46.63 -21.63
C GLN A 186 0.78 47.68 -22.59
N ARG A 187 1.03 47.30 -23.85
CA ARG A 187 1.55 48.24 -24.85
C ARG A 187 0.53 49.27 -25.30
N TYR A 188 -0.72 48.86 -25.50
CA TYR A 188 -1.78 49.70 -26.04
C TYR A 188 -2.83 49.96 -24.97
N THR A 189 -3.19 51.23 -24.75
CA THR A 189 -4.15 51.64 -23.71
C THR A 189 -5.61 51.46 -24.11
N ASP A 190 -5.89 51.28 -25.40
CA ASP A 190 -7.25 51.15 -25.95
C ASP A 190 -7.39 49.85 -26.76
N ASN A 191 -7.91 48.79 -26.12
CA ASN A 191 -9.06 47.97 -26.58
C ASN A 191 -9.16 46.74 -25.66
N ALA A 192 -10.14 46.77 -24.77
CA ALA A 192 -10.41 45.77 -23.75
C ALA A 192 -10.94 44.45 -24.35
N THR A 193 -10.05 43.68 -24.96
CA THR A 193 -10.35 42.27 -25.28
C THR A 193 -9.14 41.37 -25.25
N VAL A 194 -7.96 41.72 -25.79
CA VAL A 194 -6.84 40.74 -25.91
C VAL A 194 -6.12 40.48 -24.58
N CYS A 195 -5.53 41.48 -23.92
CA CYS A 195 -4.88 41.26 -22.61
C CYS A 195 -5.90 40.85 -21.54
N GLN A 196 -7.15 41.32 -21.65
CA GLN A 196 -8.21 40.92 -20.73
C GLN A 196 -8.69 39.47 -20.98
N GLN A 197 -8.71 39.02 -22.23
CA GLN A 197 -8.97 37.62 -22.58
C GLN A 197 -7.85 36.73 -22.05
N TYR A 198 -6.58 37.07 -22.30
CA TYR A 198 -5.45 36.32 -21.72
C TYR A 198 -5.49 36.33 -20.20
N LEU A 199 -5.85 37.45 -19.57
CA LEU A 199 -6.03 37.53 -18.12
C LEU A 199 -7.14 36.59 -17.62
N ASN A 200 -8.28 36.56 -18.31
CA ASN A 200 -9.42 35.70 -17.92
C ASN A 200 -9.13 34.22 -18.17
N GLU A 201 -8.53 33.87 -19.31
CA GLU A 201 -8.10 32.51 -19.63
C GLU A 201 -7.05 32.03 -18.63
N THR A 202 -6.07 32.86 -18.30
CA THR A 202 -5.04 32.54 -17.30
C THR A 202 -5.63 32.43 -15.91
N ARG A 203 -6.56 33.32 -15.52
CA ARG A 203 -7.27 33.19 -14.24
C ARG A 203 -8.10 31.92 -14.19
N ALA A 204 -8.73 31.49 -15.28
CA ALA A 204 -9.45 30.23 -15.32
C ALA A 204 -8.51 29.02 -15.21
N ALA A 205 -7.38 29.04 -15.92
CA ALA A 205 -6.35 27.99 -15.85
C ALA A 205 -5.73 27.91 -14.44
N ILE A 206 -5.35 29.05 -13.87
CA ILE A 206 -4.80 29.13 -12.50
C ILE A 206 -5.87 28.80 -11.46
N ALA A 207 -7.13 29.23 -11.62
CA ALA A 207 -8.21 28.91 -10.68
C ALA A 207 -8.57 27.42 -10.68
N CYS A 208 -8.51 26.75 -11.84
CA CYS A 208 -8.58 25.28 -11.90
C CYS A 208 -7.45 24.65 -11.07
N ASN A 209 -6.22 25.18 -11.20
CA ASN A 209 -5.07 24.72 -10.42
C ASN A 209 -5.12 25.10 -8.92
N VAL A 210 -5.76 26.23 -8.55
CA VAL A 210 -5.90 26.71 -7.16
C VAL A 210 -6.98 25.93 -6.41
N HIS A 211 -8.08 25.56 -7.07
CA HIS A 211 -9.04 24.58 -6.52
C HIS A 211 -8.44 23.17 -6.41
N ASP A 212 -7.40 22.91 -7.19
CA ASP A 212 -6.62 21.68 -7.20
C ASP A 212 -5.30 21.78 -6.42
N SER A 213 -5.14 22.80 -5.56
CA SER A 213 -3.94 23.00 -4.74
C SER A 213 -4.26 23.63 -3.37
N SER A 214 -4.30 22.80 -2.32
CA SER A 214 -4.38 23.25 -0.93
C SER A 214 -3.02 23.74 -0.39
N TRP A 215 -2.34 24.62 -1.12
CA TRP A 215 -1.02 25.16 -0.74
C TRP A 215 -1.07 26.47 0.07
N TRP A 216 -2.24 27.07 0.29
CA TRP A 216 -2.35 28.48 0.72
C TRP A 216 -2.61 28.77 2.20
N SER A 217 -2.59 27.78 3.10
CA SER A 217 -2.90 28.03 4.51
C SER A 217 -1.85 27.45 5.46
N ARG A 218 -0.64 28.01 5.48
CA ARG A 218 0.27 27.90 6.64
C ARG A 218 1.37 28.98 6.62
N GLY A 219 0.99 30.19 7.03
CA GLY A 219 1.89 31.22 7.53
C GLY A 219 1.18 31.97 8.66
N LYS A 220 1.59 31.75 9.91
CA LYS A 220 0.90 32.28 11.10
C LYS A 220 0.95 33.82 11.19
N GLY A 221 -0.17 34.39 11.61
CA GLY A 221 -0.25 35.52 12.54
C GLY A 221 0.26 36.88 12.05
N GLY A 222 -0.62 37.66 11.45
CA GLY A 222 -0.44 39.09 11.25
C GLY A 222 -1.79 39.74 11.01
N ALA A 223 -2.27 40.51 11.99
CA ALA A 223 -3.53 41.22 11.93
C ALA A 223 -3.62 42.10 10.67
N ILE A 224 -4.69 41.94 9.91
CA ILE A 224 -5.19 42.98 9.02
C ILE A 224 -6.59 43.29 9.52
N GLU A 225 -6.74 44.49 10.07
CA GLU A 225 -7.99 45.02 10.60
C GLU A 225 -9.08 44.99 9.51
N GLU A 226 -10.23 44.40 9.84
CA GLU A 226 -11.48 44.68 9.13
C GLU A 226 -11.85 46.16 9.32
N PRO A 227 -12.29 46.87 8.26
CA PRO A 227 -13.34 47.85 8.42
C PRO A 227 -14.68 47.13 8.20
N GLN A 228 -15.41 47.00 9.30
CA GLN A 228 -16.85 46.79 9.34
C GLN A 228 -17.56 47.72 8.34
N THR A 229 -18.47 47.19 7.52
CA THR A 229 -19.92 47.54 7.51
C THR A 229 -20.65 46.89 6.32
N SER A 230 -21.67 46.09 6.66
CA SER A 230 -22.94 45.85 5.95
C SER A 230 -23.01 46.03 4.41
N LEU A 231 -23.30 44.94 3.67
CA LEU A 231 -24.49 44.72 2.81
C LEU A 231 -24.31 43.48 1.87
N PRO A 232 -25.41 42.88 1.33
CA PRO A 232 -25.54 41.44 1.10
C PRO A 232 -25.27 40.95 -0.33
N TRP A 233 -25.10 39.62 -0.42
CA TRP A 233 -25.02 38.75 -1.60
C TRP A 233 -26.02 39.06 -2.72
N GLN A 234 -25.66 39.92 -3.68
CA GLN A 234 -26.20 39.98 -5.04
C GLN A 234 -25.12 40.53 -5.99
N TYR A 235 -25.15 40.17 -7.28
CA TYR A 235 -24.09 40.22 -8.30
C TYR A 235 -23.14 39.03 -8.15
N TRP A 236 -23.19 37.97 -8.98
CA TRP A 236 -22.98 37.96 -10.42
C TRP A 236 -23.97 37.03 -11.16
N TYR A 237 -24.93 37.62 -11.88
CA TYR A 237 -25.51 37.08 -13.11
C TYR A 237 -25.98 38.27 -13.93
N SER A 238 -25.10 38.80 -14.78
CA SER A 238 -25.52 39.57 -15.95
C SER A 238 -24.30 39.84 -16.85
N LEU A 239 -24.16 39.06 -17.92
CA LEU A 239 -23.93 39.64 -19.23
C LEU A 239 -24.35 38.65 -20.33
N ASP A 240 -25.45 39.06 -20.96
CA ASP A 240 -25.85 38.89 -22.34
C ASP A 240 -26.29 37.51 -22.86
N ALA A 241 -27.61 37.33 -22.79
CA ALA A 241 -28.38 36.42 -23.62
C ALA A 241 -28.54 36.99 -25.03
N SER A 242 -27.52 36.92 -25.89
CA SER A 242 -27.72 37.19 -27.33
C SER A 242 -26.64 36.66 -28.29
N LEU A 243 -26.03 35.49 -28.06
CA LEU A 243 -25.39 34.74 -29.16
C LEU A 243 -25.74 33.25 -29.11
N THR A 244 -26.50 32.83 -30.12
CA THR A 244 -26.95 31.47 -30.39
C THR A 244 -25.84 30.58 -30.94
N LYS A 245 -25.68 29.39 -30.33
CA LYS A 245 -25.04 28.14 -30.80
C LYS A 245 -23.50 27.97 -30.67
N PRO A 246 -23.04 26.72 -30.43
CA PRO A 246 -21.87 26.41 -29.63
C PRO A 246 -20.61 26.16 -30.47
N TYR A 247 -19.45 26.59 -29.97
CA TYR A 247 -18.16 26.05 -30.39
C TYR A 247 -17.63 25.13 -29.30
N PHE A 248 -17.37 23.88 -29.71
CA PHE A 248 -16.99 22.75 -28.90
C PHE A 248 -15.56 22.90 -28.35
N GLY A 249 -15.42 22.70 -27.04
CA GLY A 249 -14.16 22.52 -26.31
C GLY A 249 -14.44 21.70 -25.04
N ASP A 250 -14.37 20.39 -25.22
CA ASP A 250 -14.51 19.26 -24.29
C ASP A 250 -15.62 19.20 -23.21
N ALA A 251 -16.60 18.33 -23.48
CA ALA A 251 -17.77 18.03 -22.67
C ALA A 251 -17.50 17.06 -21.49
N ALA A 252 -16.30 17.07 -20.93
CA ALA A 252 -15.93 16.21 -19.78
C ALA A 252 -16.24 16.86 -18.43
N CYS A 253 -16.14 18.19 -18.32
CA CYS A 253 -16.29 18.91 -17.05
C CYS A 253 -17.76 19.06 -16.59
N ILE A 254 -18.72 19.16 -17.51
CA ILE A 254 -20.11 19.51 -17.18
C ILE A 254 -20.99 18.29 -16.83
N ARG A 255 -20.66 17.08 -17.32
CA ARG A 255 -21.49 15.89 -17.06
C ARG A 255 -21.37 15.31 -15.64
N LYS A 256 -20.38 15.70 -14.85
CA LYS A 256 -20.22 15.25 -13.46
C LYS A 256 -20.99 16.08 -12.43
N MET A 257 -21.49 17.26 -12.78
CA MET A 257 -22.21 18.14 -11.85
C MET A 257 -23.72 17.89 -11.77
N HIS A 258 -24.34 17.20 -12.75
CA HIS A 258 -25.79 17.21 -12.92
C HIS A 258 -26.53 15.92 -12.52
N ALA A 259 -25.87 14.95 -11.85
CA ALA A 259 -26.48 13.65 -11.51
C ALA A 259 -26.65 13.37 -10.00
N THR A 260 -26.39 14.34 -9.11
CA THR A 260 -26.37 14.08 -7.64
C THR A 260 -27.49 14.75 -6.86
N PHE A 261 -28.45 15.42 -7.51
CA PHE A 261 -29.57 16.06 -6.79
C PHE A 261 -30.88 15.84 -7.52
N GLU A 262 -31.61 14.79 -7.14
CA GLU A 262 -33.08 14.72 -7.11
C GLU A 262 -33.53 13.36 -6.52
N SER A 263 -33.81 13.33 -5.21
CA SER A 263 -35.06 12.79 -4.63
C SER A 263 -34.93 12.65 -3.11
N GLU A 264 -35.79 13.40 -2.42
CA GLU A 264 -36.01 13.43 -0.98
C GLU A 264 -36.83 12.21 -0.52
N ASP A 265 -36.59 11.73 0.72
CA ASP A 265 -37.64 11.57 1.74
C ASP A 265 -37.08 10.88 3.01
N TYR A 266 -37.01 11.59 4.14
CA TYR A 266 -37.51 11.06 5.42
C TYR A 266 -37.65 12.15 6.49
N GLN A 267 -38.88 12.34 6.97
CA GLN A 267 -39.21 13.21 8.10
C GLN A 267 -39.01 12.51 9.46
N THR A 268 -38.43 13.28 10.40
CA THR A 268 -38.66 13.35 11.85
C THR A 268 -38.92 12.05 12.66
N SER A 269 -38.07 11.75 13.66
CA SER A 269 -38.36 12.02 15.08
C SER A 269 -37.60 11.11 16.07
N LYS A 270 -37.25 11.71 17.23
CA LYS A 270 -36.93 11.13 18.55
C LYS A 270 -35.54 10.53 18.83
N PHE A 271 -34.73 11.33 19.53
CA PHE A 271 -33.82 10.84 20.57
C PHE A 271 -34.62 10.42 21.83
N PRO A 272 -34.02 9.55 22.67
CA PRO A 272 -34.01 9.87 24.09
C PRO A 272 -32.61 9.87 24.69
N ASP A 273 -32.44 10.84 25.58
CA ASP A 273 -31.33 11.11 26.46
C ASP A 273 -31.12 10.04 27.54
N ASN A 274 -29.84 9.86 27.93
CA ASN A 274 -29.29 9.69 29.28
C ASN A 274 -28.25 8.57 29.37
N ILE A 275 -26.99 8.97 29.59
CA ILE A 275 -26.23 8.63 30.81
C ILE A 275 -25.17 9.72 30.99
N SER A 276 -25.20 10.38 32.15
CA SER A 276 -24.22 11.37 32.58
C SER A 276 -23.12 10.74 33.43
N LEU A 277 -21.88 11.09 33.10
CA LEU A 277 -20.77 11.58 33.94
C LEU A 277 -20.52 10.94 35.31
N THR A 278 -19.28 10.47 35.51
CA THR A 278 -18.31 10.87 36.57
C THR A 278 -17.03 10.03 36.35
N ASP A 279 -15.78 10.49 36.42
CA ASP A 279 -15.18 11.67 37.04
C ASP A 279 -13.89 12.05 36.29
N ASP A 280 -13.69 13.36 36.21
CA ASP A 280 -12.52 14.06 35.73
C ASP A 280 -11.32 13.90 36.67
N ARG A 281 -10.12 13.96 36.11
CA ARG A 281 -9.08 14.96 36.45
C ARG A 281 -7.77 14.58 35.78
N LEU A 282 -7.54 15.13 34.59
CA LEU A 282 -6.29 15.75 34.17
C LEU A 282 -6.57 16.61 32.93
N THR A 283 -7.40 17.64 33.13
CA THR A 283 -7.55 18.76 32.18
C THR A 283 -6.54 19.86 32.49
N GLY A 284 -5.83 20.29 31.45
CA GLY A 284 -5.72 21.71 31.16
C GLY A 284 -4.34 22.32 31.33
N VAL A 285 -3.58 22.41 30.22
CA VAL A 285 -2.67 23.52 29.96
C VAL A 285 -2.62 23.81 28.44
N TYR A 286 -3.29 24.91 28.05
CA TYR A 286 -3.24 25.71 26.82
C TYR A 286 -3.78 25.16 25.49
N ASP A 287 -5.11 25.29 25.36
CA ASP A 287 -5.80 25.62 24.12
C ASP A 287 -5.80 27.16 23.95
N TYR A 288 -5.12 27.66 22.92
CA TYR A 288 -5.33 28.99 22.33
C TYR A 288 -4.93 28.89 20.85
N TRP A 289 -5.72 29.54 19.98
CA TRP A 289 -5.66 29.61 18.50
C TRP A 289 -6.71 28.82 17.70
N GLY A 290 -7.91 28.63 18.25
CA GLY A 290 -9.12 28.38 17.45
C GLY A 290 -9.82 29.69 17.04
N LEU A 291 -9.70 30.08 15.77
CA LEU A 291 -10.67 30.93 15.05
C LEU A 291 -10.58 30.64 13.53
N CYS A 292 -11.32 29.62 13.07
CA CYS A 292 -12.05 29.59 11.80
C CYS A 292 -13.19 28.57 11.90
N PRO A 293 -14.35 28.82 11.25
CA PRO A 293 -15.62 28.21 11.62
C PRO A 293 -15.67 26.72 11.29
N ALA A 294 -16.29 25.96 12.20
CA ALA A 294 -16.70 24.59 11.96
C ALA A 294 -17.81 24.54 10.89
N HIS A 295 -17.47 24.62 9.61
CA HIS A 295 -18.36 24.27 8.50
C HIS A 295 -17.51 23.71 7.34
N TYR A 296 -17.86 22.50 6.90
CA TYR A 296 -17.21 21.67 5.86
C TYR A 296 -15.90 20.98 6.28
N ARG A 297 -16.01 19.92 7.10
CA ARG A 297 -15.19 18.72 6.90
C ARG A 297 -15.66 18.12 5.58
N ASP A 298 -14.94 18.39 4.49
CA ASP A 298 -15.19 17.76 3.19
C ASP A 298 -15.11 16.24 3.34
N VAL A 299 -16.29 15.62 3.36
CA VAL A 299 -16.49 14.17 3.33
C VAL A 299 -16.01 13.51 2.03
N ASN A 300 -15.28 14.23 1.16
CA ASN A 300 -14.82 13.77 -0.16
C ASN A 300 -13.38 14.18 -0.55
N ARG A 301 -12.48 14.52 0.39
CA ARG A 301 -11.09 14.90 0.03
C ARG A 301 -10.27 13.75 -0.57
N PHE A 302 -10.62 12.50 -0.26
CA PHE A 302 -9.84 11.33 -0.66
C PHE A 302 -10.71 10.16 -1.14
N GLY A 303 -12.04 10.28 -1.19
CA GLY A 303 -12.96 9.14 -1.09
C GLY A 303 -12.85 8.09 -2.20
N GLY A 304 -12.87 6.82 -1.79
CA GLY A 304 -12.98 5.65 -2.68
C GLY A 304 -11.67 5.22 -3.34
N LEU A 305 -10.52 5.65 -2.83
CA LEU A 305 -9.21 5.25 -3.31
C LEU A 305 -8.65 4.07 -2.49
N HIS A 306 -7.87 3.21 -3.16
CA HIS A 306 -7.06 2.19 -2.52
C HIS A 306 -5.61 2.66 -2.52
N PHE A 307 -5.02 2.83 -1.34
CA PHE A 307 -3.62 3.18 -1.16
C PHE A 307 -2.82 1.93 -0.80
N ARG A 308 -1.81 1.59 -1.61
CA ARG A 308 -0.71 0.69 -1.23
C ARG A 308 0.54 1.54 -1.06
N ILE A 309 0.81 1.87 0.19
CA ILE A 309 1.82 2.84 0.59
C ILE A 309 3.07 2.11 1.04
N MET A 310 4.22 2.49 0.50
CA MET A 310 5.53 2.06 0.97
C MET A 310 6.19 3.21 1.76
N PRO A 311 6.19 3.18 3.10
CA PRO A 311 7.00 4.09 3.92
C PRO A 311 8.45 3.63 3.85
N LEU A 312 9.30 4.34 3.09
CA LEU A 312 10.68 3.96 2.83
C LEU A 312 11.64 4.95 3.49
N GLY A 313 12.51 4.47 4.39
CA GLY A 313 13.49 5.35 5.00
C GLY A 313 14.35 4.73 6.08
N ASP A 314 14.73 5.55 7.05
CA ASP A 314 15.62 5.19 8.17
C ASP A 314 14.86 5.03 9.51
N SER A 315 15.54 5.30 10.63
CA SER A 315 14.98 5.26 11.99
C SER A 315 13.78 6.19 12.19
N ILE A 316 13.69 7.29 11.45
CA ILE A 316 12.55 8.22 11.51
C ILE A 316 11.31 7.55 10.89
N THR A 317 11.47 6.81 9.79
CA THR A 317 10.36 6.04 9.20
C THR A 317 9.97 4.82 10.05
N TYR A 318 10.96 4.17 10.67
CA TYR A 318 10.74 3.09 11.65
C TYR A 318 9.85 3.53 12.83
N GLY A 319 9.86 4.83 13.19
CA GLY A 319 9.16 5.35 14.37
C GLY A 319 10.01 5.35 15.64
N TYR A 320 11.34 5.32 15.51
CA TYR A 320 12.26 5.32 16.65
C TYR A 320 12.06 6.58 17.51
N ARG A 321 12.05 6.42 18.84
CA ARG A 321 11.72 7.44 19.85
C ARG A 321 10.25 7.91 19.93
N SER A 322 9.34 7.36 19.12
CA SER A 322 7.91 7.49 19.43
C SER A 322 7.55 6.56 20.59
N SER A 323 6.64 6.98 21.48
CA SER A 323 6.24 6.20 22.67
C SER A 323 5.54 4.88 22.32
N ASP A 324 4.90 4.82 21.17
CA ASP A 324 4.16 3.66 20.66
C ASP A 324 4.89 2.93 19.52
N GLY A 325 6.03 3.46 19.06
CA GLY A 325 6.80 2.96 17.93
C GLY A 325 6.16 3.15 16.54
N ASN A 326 5.00 3.82 16.45
CA ASN A 326 4.27 4.00 15.19
C ASN A 326 4.84 5.13 14.32
N GLY A 327 5.48 6.12 14.96
CA GLY A 327 6.00 7.29 14.28
C GLY A 327 4.90 8.09 13.58
N TYR A 328 5.19 8.63 12.38
CA TYR A 328 4.20 9.40 11.61
C TYR A 328 3.12 8.51 10.98
N ARG A 329 3.36 7.19 10.84
CA ARG A 329 2.54 6.26 10.04
C ARG A 329 1.12 6.16 10.58
N ALA A 330 0.95 6.06 11.91
CA ALA A 330 -0.37 6.05 12.54
C ALA A 330 -1.20 7.31 12.24
N TYR A 331 -0.56 8.49 12.20
CA TYR A 331 -1.26 9.73 11.88
C TYR A 331 -1.69 9.78 10.42
N VAL A 332 -0.85 9.29 9.50
CA VAL A 332 -1.19 9.19 8.07
C VAL A 332 -2.34 8.21 7.85
N GLU A 333 -2.26 7.00 8.41
CA GLU A 333 -3.32 5.99 8.28
C GLU A 333 -4.66 6.50 8.82
N THR A 334 -4.68 7.00 10.06
CA THR A 334 -5.91 7.46 10.72
C THR A 334 -6.67 8.48 9.86
N ASN A 335 -5.94 9.37 9.16
CA ASN A 335 -6.54 10.42 8.35
C ASN A 335 -6.88 9.99 6.92
N LEU A 336 -6.27 8.92 6.39
CA LEU A 336 -6.59 8.37 5.07
C LEU A 336 -7.72 7.33 5.15
N ALA A 337 -7.70 6.46 6.17
CA ALA A 337 -8.58 5.30 6.32
C ALA A 337 -10.06 5.66 6.51
N ALA A 338 -10.38 6.92 6.86
CA ALA A 338 -11.75 7.37 7.07
C ALA A 338 -12.68 7.12 5.87
N ASN A 339 -12.15 7.15 4.63
CA ASN A 339 -12.92 6.96 3.39
C ASN A 339 -12.17 6.12 2.32
N ASN A 340 -11.10 5.42 2.71
CA ASN A 340 -10.19 4.71 1.82
C ASN A 340 -9.71 3.40 2.42
N THR A 341 -9.24 2.48 1.58
CA THR A 341 -8.39 1.37 2.05
C THR A 341 -6.93 1.82 2.03
N VAL A 342 -6.22 1.55 3.12
CA VAL A 342 -4.81 1.94 3.31
C VAL A 342 -4.02 0.71 3.70
N GLU A 343 -3.17 0.26 2.81
CA GLU A 343 -2.21 -0.83 3.02
C GLU A 343 -0.82 -0.22 3.15
N PHE A 344 -0.19 -0.33 4.32
CA PHE A 344 1.26 -0.12 4.39
C PHE A 344 1.98 -1.41 4.03
N ILE A 345 2.96 -1.33 3.13
CA ILE A 345 3.83 -2.44 2.73
C ILE A 345 5.28 -2.19 3.13
N GLY A 346 6.03 -3.28 3.31
CA GLY A 346 7.45 -3.26 3.60
C GLY A 346 7.87 -4.39 4.54
N SER A 347 9.15 -4.73 4.49
CA SER A 347 9.73 -5.88 5.19
C SER A 347 9.91 -5.68 6.70
N VAL A 348 9.71 -4.45 7.19
CA VAL A 348 9.89 -4.08 8.60
C VAL A 348 8.54 -3.85 9.26
N HIS A 349 8.34 -4.40 10.46
CA HIS A 349 7.15 -4.19 11.28
C HIS A 349 7.53 -3.48 12.55
N SER A 350 6.96 -2.29 12.79
CA SER A 350 7.26 -1.53 14.00
C SER A 350 6.10 -0.66 14.46
N GLY A 351 5.90 -0.66 15.78
CA GLY A 351 4.84 0.08 16.45
C GLY A 351 3.62 -0.76 16.83
N SER A 352 2.77 -0.20 17.67
CA SER A 352 1.53 -0.82 18.19
C SER A 352 0.33 -0.77 17.24
N MET A 353 0.42 -0.04 16.11
CA MET A 353 -0.66 0.03 15.11
C MET A 353 -0.83 -1.31 14.38
N ALA A 354 -2.06 -1.64 13.97
CA ALA A 354 -2.33 -2.91 13.28
C ALA A 354 -1.67 -2.97 11.89
N ASN A 355 -1.64 -1.84 11.18
CA ASN A 355 -1.02 -1.67 9.86
C ASN A 355 0.43 -1.18 10.00
N ASN A 356 1.28 -1.95 10.68
CA ASN A 356 2.62 -1.50 11.09
C ASN A 356 3.75 -1.85 10.11
N SER A 357 3.45 -2.41 8.94
CA SER A 357 4.44 -2.64 7.89
C SER A 357 5.08 -1.33 7.43
N ASN A 358 6.37 -1.37 7.16
CA ASN A 358 7.16 -0.27 6.62
C ASN A 358 8.50 -0.77 6.07
N GLU A 359 9.23 0.11 5.41
CA GLU A 359 10.59 -0.12 4.95
C GLU A 359 11.55 0.90 5.61
N GLY A 360 11.35 1.13 6.91
CA GLY A 360 12.19 1.99 7.75
C GLY A 360 13.30 1.21 8.41
N HIS A 361 14.57 1.52 8.08
CA HIS A 361 15.74 0.78 8.56
C HIS A 361 16.62 1.67 9.44
N PRO A 362 16.59 1.52 10.78
CA PRO A 362 17.36 2.36 11.69
C PRO A 362 18.87 2.40 11.35
N GLY A 363 19.40 3.61 11.20
CA GLY A 363 20.82 3.84 10.86
C GLY A 363 21.19 3.67 9.38
N ALA A 364 20.22 3.35 8.50
CA ALA A 364 20.50 3.17 7.08
C ALA A 364 20.75 4.51 6.34
N GLU A 365 21.79 4.54 5.52
CA GLU A 365 22.11 5.62 4.58
C GLU A 365 21.44 5.38 3.21
N ILE A 366 21.43 6.37 2.32
CA ILE A 366 20.68 6.32 1.04
C ILE A 366 20.95 5.04 0.22
N ASN A 367 22.19 4.58 0.15
CA ASN A 367 22.57 3.38 -0.60
C ASN A 367 21.98 2.09 0.00
N ALA A 368 21.94 1.99 1.32
CA ALA A 368 21.33 0.85 2.01
C ALA A 368 19.81 0.87 1.84
N ILE A 369 19.18 2.04 2.01
CA ILE A 369 17.74 2.25 1.75
C ILE A 369 17.39 1.85 0.31
N SER A 370 18.21 2.25 -0.67
CA SER A 370 18.03 1.83 -2.07
C SER A 370 18.08 0.31 -2.24
N SER A 371 18.94 -0.37 -1.48
CA SER A 371 19.06 -1.82 -1.53
C SER A 371 17.86 -2.52 -0.88
N TYR A 372 17.38 -2.04 0.27
CA TYR A 372 16.20 -2.57 0.96
C TYR A 372 14.92 -2.40 0.13
N ALA A 373 14.81 -1.30 -0.61
CA ALA A 373 13.65 -1.06 -1.47
C ALA A 373 13.42 -2.14 -2.55
N ASN A 374 14.44 -2.94 -2.92
CA ASN A 374 14.34 -3.93 -4.00
C ASN A 374 13.25 -4.98 -3.79
N GLY A 375 13.03 -5.43 -2.55
CA GLY A 375 12.03 -6.43 -2.25
C GLY A 375 10.63 -5.85 -2.43
N THR A 376 10.35 -4.80 -1.67
CA THR A 376 9.04 -4.18 -1.51
C THR A 376 8.56 -3.43 -2.75
N LEU A 377 9.46 -2.90 -3.59
CA LEU A 377 9.06 -2.34 -4.89
C LEU A 377 8.43 -3.39 -5.82
N LYS A 378 8.66 -4.69 -5.58
CA LYS A 378 7.98 -5.75 -6.34
C LYS A 378 6.49 -5.83 -6.02
N GLU A 379 6.08 -5.40 -4.84
CA GLU A 379 4.67 -5.32 -4.39
C GLU A 379 3.91 -4.13 -5.02
N LYS A 380 4.55 -3.40 -5.95
CA LYS A 380 3.97 -2.31 -6.75
C LYS A 380 3.18 -1.30 -5.90
N PRO A 381 3.81 -0.61 -4.95
CA PRO A 381 3.15 0.52 -4.28
C PRO A 381 2.65 1.53 -5.32
N ASN A 382 1.47 2.09 -5.11
CA ASN A 382 1.00 3.25 -5.86
C ASN A 382 1.41 4.58 -5.20
N LEU A 383 1.91 4.51 -3.96
CA LEU A 383 2.43 5.66 -3.22
C LEU A 383 3.69 5.24 -2.45
N VAL A 384 4.79 5.96 -2.64
CA VAL A 384 6.02 5.77 -1.87
C VAL A 384 6.29 7.03 -1.06
N LEU A 385 6.37 6.89 0.27
CA LEU A 385 6.75 7.95 1.20
C LEU A 385 8.23 7.78 1.51
N LEU A 386 9.09 8.49 0.77
CA LEU A 386 10.55 8.34 0.84
C LEU A 386 11.18 9.41 1.75
N MET A 387 11.84 8.98 2.82
CA MET A 387 12.75 9.83 3.61
C MET A 387 14.10 9.15 3.74
N ALA A 388 15.10 9.67 3.04
CA ALA A 388 16.47 9.13 3.06
C ALA A 388 17.47 10.28 3.13
N GLY A 389 18.64 10.02 3.72
CA GLY A 389 19.75 10.99 3.83
C GLY A 389 20.10 11.41 5.26
N THR A 390 19.22 11.20 6.25
CA THR A 390 19.48 11.64 7.64
C THR A 390 20.81 11.11 8.17
N ASN A 391 21.10 9.83 7.95
CA ASN A 391 22.33 9.19 8.41
C ASN A 391 23.56 9.66 7.63
N ASP A 392 23.46 9.81 6.30
CA ASP A 392 24.54 10.34 5.45
C ASP A 392 25.00 11.72 5.97
N ILE A 393 24.02 12.59 6.25
CA ILE A 393 24.25 13.94 6.77
C ILE A 393 24.78 13.93 8.19
N ASN A 394 24.17 13.15 9.10
CA ASN A 394 24.58 13.10 10.49
C ASN A 394 25.99 12.51 10.66
N ASN A 395 26.32 11.47 9.89
CA ASN A 395 27.61 10.77 9.93
C ASN A 395 28.72 11.49 9.15
N ASN A 396 28.39 12.50 8.35
CA ASN A 396 29.30 13.13 7.40
C ASN A 396 29.80 12.19 6.30
N ASP A 397 28.98 11.24 5.86
CA ASP A 397 29.35 10.32 4.80
C ASP A 397 28.83 10.82 3.45
N GLN A 398 29.76 11.13 2.54
CA GLN A 398 29.45 11.44 1.14
C GLN A 398 28.33 12.49 0.95
N VAL A 399 28.31 13.49 1.83
CA VAL A 399 27.27 14.53 1.90
C VAL A 399 27.08 15.25 0.56
N ASP A 400 28.18 15.52 -0.16
CA ASP A 400 28.16 16.25 -1.44
C ASP A 400 27.44 15.47 -2.55
N THR A 401 27.48 14.14 -2.53
CA THR A 401 26.84 13.28 -3.55
C THR A 401 25.50 12.71 -3.08
N ALA A 402 25.09 12.98 -1.84
CA ALA A 402 23.84 12.48 -1.28
C ALA A 402 22.59 12.87 -2.13
N PRO A 403 22.44 14.10 -2.65
CA PRO A 403 21.32 14.43 -3.54
C PRO A 403 21.30 13.61 -4.83
N ASP A 404 22.46 13.31 -5.42
CA ASP A 404 22.56 12.49 -6.63
C ASP A 404 22.19 11.03 -6.35
N ARG A 405 22.58 10.49 -5.19
CA ARG A 405 22.19 9.15 -4.73
C ARG A 405 20.68 9.07 -4.47
N LEU A 406 20.10 10.11 -3.87
CA LEU A 406 18.64 10.22 -3.70
C LEU A 406 17.94 10.26 -5.07
N ALA A 407 18.48 11.03 -6.00
CA ALA A 407 18.00 11.08 -7.39
C ALA A 407 17.97 9.69 -8.03
N ALA A 408 19.06 8.93 -7.91
CA ALA A 408 19.13 7.56 -8.44
C ALA A 408 18.13 6.61 -7.77
N LEU A 409 17.88 6.77 -6.46
CA LEU A 409 16.85 6.01 -5.75
C LEU A 409 15.45 6.36 -6.26
N ILE A 410 15.13 7.64 -6.44
CA ILE A 410 13.85 8.06 -7.01
C ILE A 410 13.67 7.48 -8.43
N ASP A 411 14.71 7.52 -9.27
CA ASP A 411 14.66 6.97 -10.64
C ASP A 411 14.46 5.46 -10.65
N LYS A 412 15.07 4.76 -9.69
CA LYS A 412 14.85 3.33 -9.47
C LYS A 412 13.41 3.02 -9.09
N ILE A 413 12.82 3.80 -8.18
CA ILE A 413 11.41 3.64 -7.79
C ILE A 413 10.51 3.86 -9.01
N ILE A 414 10.70 4.97 -9.73
CA ILE A 414 9.92 5.32 -10.93
C ILE A 414 10.06 4.26 -12.03
N SER A 415 11.27 3.74 -12.26
CA SER A 415 11.48 2.71 -13.28
C SER A 415 10.89 1.36 -12.90
N THR A 416 10.86 1.02 -11.60
CA THR A 416 10.29 -0.24 -11.10
C THR A 416 8.77 -0.18 -10.99
N CYS A 417 8.23 0.98 -10.60
CA CYS A 417 6.82 1.24 -10.36
C CYS A 417 6.41 2.56 -11.06
N PRO A 418 6.23 2.56 -12.39
CA PRO A 418 5.93 3.78 -13.16
C PRO A 418 4.58 4.41 -12.82
N ASP A 419 3.67 3.63 -12.25
CA ASP A 419 2.35 4.08 -11.82
C ASP A 419 2.37 4.77 -10.46
N ALA A 420 3.42 4.56 -9.67
CA ALA A 420 3.56 5.08 -8.32
C ALA A 420 3.76 6.61 -8.29
N VAL A 421 3.18 7.23 -7.28
CA VAL A 421 3.56 8.57 -6.85
C VAL A 421 4.69 8.46 -5.84
N VAL A 422 5.79 9.18 -6.08
CA VAL A 422 6.89 9.28 -5.12
C VAL A 422 6.78 10.61 -4.40
N ILE A 423 6.51 10.58 -3.10
CA ILE A 423 6.59 11.76 -2.25
C ILE A 423 7.90 11.65 -1.46
N VAL A 424 8.82 12.59 -1.69
CA VAL A 424 10.12 12.60 -1.02
C VAL A 424 10.15 13.68 0.05
N ALA A 425 10.55 13.34 1.28
CA ALA A 425 10.55 14.27 2.40
C ALA A 425 11.90 14.95 2.58
N THR A 426 11.88 16.24 2.94
CA THR A 426 13.06 16.93 3.47
C THR A 426 13.45 16.36 4.84
N ILE A 427 14.74 16.43 5.19
CA ILE A 427 15.23 16.08 6.52
C ILE A 427 14.71 17.16 7.50
N PRO A 428 14.05 16.78 8.62
CA PRO A 428 13.60 17.73 9.63
C PRO A 428 14.78 18.39 10.37
N ALA A 429 14.51 19.32 11.28
CA ALA A 429 15.58 19.96 12.05
C ALA A 429 16.46 18.92 12.80
N ILE A 430 17.75 19.21 12.89
CA ILE A 430 18.77 18.45 13.63
C ILE A 430 19.41 19.38 14.66
N ALA A 431 19.46 18.98 15.94
CA ALA A 431 19.98 19.82 17.02
C ALA A 431 21.48 20.17 16.86
N ASN A 432 22.26 19.30 16.23
CA ASN A 432 23.67 19.56 15.96
C ASN A 432 23.81 20.57 14.80
N ALA A 433 24.30 21.78 15.10
CA ALA A 433 24.40 22.87 14.13
C ALA A 433 25.24 22.54 12.87
N THR A 434 26.27 21.68 12.99
CA THR A 434 27.09 21.28 11.83
C THR A 434 26.34 20.27 10.96
N ALA A 435 25.58 19.35 11.56
CA ALA A 435 24.69 18.46 10.81
C ALA A 435 23.50 19.23 10.21
N GLN A 436 22.93 20.21 10.93
CA GLN A 436 21.86 21.07 10.42
C GLN A 436 22.27 21.80 9.15
N ALA A 437 23.44 22.45 9.13
CA ALA A 437 23.89 23.16 7.93
C ALA A 437 24.07 22.24 6.71
N ARG A 438 24.42 20.97 6.96
CA ARG A 438 24.51 19.93 5.91
C ARG A 438 23.13 19.43 5.50
N ALA A 439 22.18 19.33 6.44
CA ALA A 439 20.79 18.97 6.16
C ALA A 439 20.10 20.05 5.33
N ASP A 440 20.36 21.33 5.61
CA ASP A 440 19.90 22.47 4.79
C ASP A 440 20.44 22.29 3.36
N ALA A 441 21.76 22.21 3.17
CA ALA A 441 22.35 22.02 1.85
C ALA A 441 21.81 20.78 1.10
N TYR A 442 21.55 19.68 1.81
CA TYR A 442 20.92 18.49 1.25
C TYR A 442 19.47 18.73 0.82
N ASN A 443 18.66 19.36 1.68
CA ASN A 443 17.27 19.70 1.39
C ASN A 443 17.16 20.63 0.17
N ALA A 444 18.09 21.59 0.02
CA ALA A 444 18.19 22.45 -1.16
C ALA A 444 18.36 21.63 -2.45
N GLY A 445 19.26 20.64 -2.41
CA GLY A 445 19.51 19.72 -3.52
C GLY A 445 18.31 18.80 -3.81
N LEU A 446 17.66 18.30 -2.77
CA LEU A 446 16.48 17.42 -2.84
C LEU A 446 15.32 18.10 -3.58
N TRP A 447 15.04 19.37 -3.29
CA TRP A 447 14.03 20.13 -4.02
C TRP A 447 14.33 20.18 -5.52
N SER A 448 15.59 20.44 -5.90
CA SER A 448 16.00 20.44 -7.31
C SER A 448 15.86 19.05 -7.96
N VAL A 449 16.20 17.99 -7.24
CA VAL A 449 16.07 16.59 -7.66
C VAL A 449 14.61 16.22 -7.94
N ALA A 450 13.70 16.57 -7.03
CA ALA A 450 12.27 16.27 -7.15
C ALA A 450 11.60 17.11 -8.25
N MET A 451 11.85 18.42 -8.27
CA MET A 451 11.28 19.34 -9.26
C MET A 451 11.69 18.99 -10.69
N ARG A 452 12.96 18.60 -10.92
CA ARG A 452 13.43 18.19 -12.25
C ARG A 452 12.61 17.01 -12.78
N ARG A 453 12.39 15.99 -11.96
CA ARG A 453 11.62 14.79 -12.33
C ARG A 453 10.14 15.13 -12.54
N SER A 454 9.58 15.98 -11.69
CA SER A 454 8.23 16.51 -11.86
C SER A 454 8.06 17.24 -13.19
N GLY A 455 9.00 18.13 -13.56
CA GLY A 455 9.02 18.84 -14.84
C GLY A 455 9.29 17.94 -16.07
N GLU A 456 9.84 16.75 -15.86
CA GLU A 456 9.95 15.68 -16.87
C GLU A 456 8.68 14.82 -16.96
N GLY A 457 7.60 15.22 -16.28
CA GLY A 457 6.30 14.54 -16.27
C GLY A 457 6.23 13.32 -15.34
N LYS A 458 7.20 13.14 -14.44
CA LYS A 458 7.17 12.07 -13.44
C LYS A 458 6.30 12.48 -12.25
N LYS A 459 5.61 11.51 -11.64
CA LYS A 459 4.75 11.72 -10.47
C LYS A 459 5.57 11.87 -9.17
N VAL A 460 6.37 12.93 -9.07
CA VAL A 460 7.23 13.21 -7.90
C VAL A 460 6.81 14.52 -7.23
N LEU A 461 6.59 14.46 -5.92
CA LEU A 461 6.32 15.63 -5.05
C LEU A 461 7.28 15.64 -3.85
N VAL A 462 7.39 16.79 -3.20
CA VAL A 462 8.14 16.93 -1.94
C VAL A 462 7.17 17.09 -0.77
N ALA A 463 7.46 16.41 0.34
CA ALA A 463 6.84 16.68 1.63
C ALA A 463 7.80 17.51 2.48
N ASP A 464 7.43 18.75 2.80
CA ASP A 464 8.27 19.63 3.59
C ASP A 464 8.11 19.37 5.10
N MET A 465 9.20 18.95 5.73
CA MET A 465 9.29 18.64 7.16
C MET A 465 9.78 19.83 8.00
N SER A 466 9.88 21.04 7.42
CA SER A 466 10.29 22.27 8.12
C SER A 466 9.41 22.66 9.33
N ASN A 467 8.24 22.05 9.47
CA ASN A 467 7.36 22.24 10.62
C ASN A 467 7.83 21.50 11.89
N VAL A 468 8.78 20.57 11.79
CA VAL A 468 9.39 19.85 12.93
C VAL A 468 10.64 20.61 13.39
N ASN A 469 10.59 21.19 14.58
CA ASN A 469 11.69 21.96 15.15
C ASN A 469 12.52 21.13 16.13
N VAL A 470 13.66 21.66 16.57
CA VAL A 470 14.55 21.00 17.54
C VAL A 470 13.84 20.63 18.86
N THR A 471 12.83 21.39 19.28
CA THR A 471 12.01 21.09 20.47
C THR A 471 11.09 19.89 20.30
N ASP A 472 10.83 19.50 19.06
CA ASP A 472 9.96 18.40 18.68
C ASP A 472 10.77 17.09 18.51
N LEU A 473 12.05 17.10 18.91
CA LEU A 473 12.97 15.96 18.87
C LEU A 473 13.15 15.36 20.27
N ALA A 474 13.25 14.04 20.35
CA ALA A 474 13.46 13.30 21.59
C ALA A 474 14.93 13.24 22.03
N ASP A 475 15.86 13.19 21.07
CA ASP A 475 17.30 13.07 21.31
C ASP A 475 18.15 14.03 20.47
N GLY A 476 17.51 15.03 19.86
CA GLY A 476 18.16 16.02 18.99
C GLY A 476 18.34 15.56 17.55
N LEU A 477 17.89 14.35 17.19
CA LEU A 477 17.83 13.85 15.82
C LEU A 477 16.47 13.26 15.48
N HIS A 478 15.92 12.41 16.35
CA HIS A 478 14.66 11.72 16.11
C HIS A 478 13.46 12.51 16.66
N PRO A 479 12.35 12.60 15.92
CA PRO A 479 11.12 13.22 16.41
C PRO A 479 10.59 12.54 17.69
N ASN A 480 9.96 13.33 18.55
CA ASN A 480 9.09 12.83 19.61
C ASN A 480 7.65 12.66 19.08
N ASP A 481 6.71 12.23 19.93
CA ASP A 481 5.31 11.99 19.50
C ASP A 481 4.63 13.21 18.87
N LEU A 482 4.98 14.44 19.28
CA LEU A 482 4.47 15.65 18.65
C LEU A 482 5.14 15.87 17.29
N GLY A 483 6.47 15.73 17.20
CA GLY A 483 7.21 15.83 15.95
C GLY A 483 6.70 14.86 14.89
N TYR A 484 6.44 13.60 15.27
CA TYR A 484 5.87 12.60 14.35
C TYR A 484 4.46 12.96 13.85
N LYS A 485 3.61 13.58 14.68
CA LYS A 485 2.30 14.09 14.22
C LYS A 485 2.44 15.23 13.23
N LEU A 486 3.40 16.14 13.44
CA LEU A 486 3.70 17.24 12.51
C LEU A 486 4.20 16.70 11.16
N MET A 487 5.08 15.70 11.17
CA MET A 487 5.49 14.99 9.96
C MET A 487 4.32 14.33 9.25
N GLY A 488 3.46 13.62 9.99
CA GLY A 488 2.27 12.97 9.43
C GLY A 488 1.37 13.96 8.69
N GLN A 489 1.24 15.19 9.21
CA GLN A 489 0.51 16.25 8.54
C GLN A 489 1.19 16.71 7.24
N SER A 490 2.52 16.85 7.21
CA SER A 490 3.26 17.21 5.99
C SER A 490 3.13 16.13 4.90
N TRP A 491 3.14 14.86 5.30
CA TRP A 491 2.83 13.75 4.39
C TRP A 491 1.41 13.85 3.83
N LEU A 492 0.40 14.06 4.67
CA LEU A 492 -1.00 14.20 4.24
C LEU A 492 -1.22 15.39 3.31
N ASP A 493 -0.52 16.51 3.53
CA ASP A 493 -0.60 17.68 2.66
C ASP A 493 -0.06 17.36 1.26
N ALA A 494 1.06 16.64 1.17
CA ALA A 494 1.64 16.18 -0.10
C ALA A 494 0.79 15.09 -0.79
N ILE A 495 0.23 14.14 -0.02
CA ILE A 495 -0.70 13.11 -0.54
C ILE A 495 -1.97 13.77 -1.09
N GLY A 496 -2.51 14.76 -0.37
CA GLY A 496 -3.62 15.58 -0.83
C GLY A 496 -3.33 16.27 -2.17
N LYS A 497 -2.12 16.79 -2.36
CA LYS A 497 -1.70 17.39 -3.63
C LYS A 497 -1.57 16.35 -4.75
N ALA A 498 -1.09 15.15 -4.47
CA ALA A 498 -1.02 14.08 -5.46
C ALA A 498 -2.42 13.59 -5.88
N CYS A 499 -3.36 13.48 -4.93
CA CYS A 499 -4.74 13.13 -5.22
C CYS A 499 -5.45 14.18 -6.07
N SER A 500 -5.23 15.46 -5.77
CA SER A 500 -5.85 16.57 -6.50
C SER A 500 -5.43 16.57 -7.97
N LEU A 501 -4.13 16.39 -8.23
CA LEU A 501 -3.57 16.22 -9.58
C LEU A 501 -4.02 14.93 -10.29
N GLY A 502 -4.84 14.08 -9.65
CA GLY A 502 -5.27 12.79 -10.19
C GLY A 502 -4.14 11.78 -10.38
N TRP A 503 -3.01 11.96 -9.68
CA TRP A 503 -1.82 11.13 -9.86
C TRP A 503 -1.93 9.78 -9.17
N ILE A 504 -2.65 9.73 -8.05
CA ILE A 504 -2.87 8.50 -7.28
C ILE A 504 -4.05 7.74 -7.90
N THR A 505 -3.73 6.61 -8.50
CA THR A 505 -4.68 5.63 -9.04
C THR A 505 -4.66 4.38 -8.18
N ALA A 506 -5.65 3.50 -8.30
CA ALA A 506 -5.62 2.18 -7.64
C ALA A 506 -4.28 1.45 -7.92
N PRO A 507 -3.74 0.70 -6.95
CA PRO A 507 -2.48 0.01 -7.14
C PRO A 507 -2.60 -1.02 -8.26
N VAL A 508 -1.50 -1.16 -9.00
CA VAL A 508 -1.41 -2.21 -10.02
C VAL A 508 -1.44 -3.55 -9.30
N GLU A 509 -2.33 -4.43 -9.74
CA GLU A 509 -2.38 -5.80 -9.25
C GLU A 509 -1.05 -6.48 -9.56
N VAL A 510 -0.37 -6.93 -8.51
CA VAL A 510 0.89 -7.66 -8.64
C VAL A 510 0.54 -9.12 -8.68
N ALA A 511 1.05 -9.84 -9.69
CA ALA A 511 1.10 -11.30 -9.58
C ALA A 511 1.98 -11.64 -8.37
N ALA A 512 1.37 -12.18 -7.32
CA ALA A 512 1.96 -12.21 -5.98
C ALA A 512 3.35 -12.88 -5.96
N SER A 513 4.36 -12.16 -5.45
CA SER A 513 5.53 -12.76 -4.82
C SER A 513 5.44 -12.47 -3.31
N THR A 514 5.14 -13.50 -2.53
CA THR A 514 5.32 -13.70 -1.07
C THR A 514 6.34 -12.74 -0.40
N GLY A 515 6.12 -11.92 0.65
CA GLY A 515 5.04 -11.55 1.62
C GLY A 515 5.60 -10.41 2.55
N PRO A 516 5.11 -10.14 3.78
CA PRO A 516 3.76 -9.84 4.34
C PRO A 516 3.68 -8.38 4.94
N THR A 517 2.60 -7.58 4.92
CA THR A 517 1.30 -7.64 5.64
C THR A 517 0.38 -6.55 5.07
N SER A 518 -0.71 -6.90 4.38
CA SER A 518 -2.12 -6.83 4.86
C SER A 518 -2.75 -5.44 5.01
N THR A 519 -3.29 -4.90 3.91
CA THR A 519 -4.76 -4.69 3.82
C THR A 519 -5.23 -4.92 2.38
N GLY A 520 -6.11 -5.90 2.18
CA GLY A 520 -6.78 -6.10 0.88
C GLY A 520 -6.05 -7.06 -0.06
N SER A 521 -5.91 -8.33 0.34
CA SER A 521 -5.62 -9.41 -0.59
C SER A 521 -6.73 -9.48 -1.64
N THR A 522 -6.42 -9.18 -2.90
CA THR A 522 -6.91 -10.08 -3.96
C THR A 522 -5.78 -11.07 -4.20
N ARG A 523 -5.70 -12.04 -3.29
CA ARG A 523 -5.16 -13.37 -3.51
C ARG A 523 -5.45 -13.75 -4.98
N GLN A 524 -4.40 -13.85 -5.81
CA GLN A 524 -4.58 -13.98 -7.25
C GLN A 524 -5.19 -15.36 -7.54
N GLU A 525 -6.51 -15.39 -7.62
CA GLU A 525 -7.27 -16.58 -7.96
C GLU A 525 -6.67 -17.23 -9.20
N CYS A 526 -6.35 -18.53 -9.12
CA CYS A 526 -5.89 -19.24 -10.27
C CYS A 526 -6.94 -19.18 -11.41
N PRO A 527 -6.61 -18.60 -12.58
CA PRO A 527 -7.58 -18.45 -13.66
C PRO A 527 -7.86 -19.75 -14.42
N ARG A 528 -7.24 -20.87 -14.01
CA ARG A 528 -7.29 -22.17 -14.68
C ARG A 528 -7.61 -23.26 -13.65
N LEU A 529 -8.02 -24.44 -14.13
CA LEU A 529 -8.11 -25.59 -13.23
C LEU A 529 -6.71 -26.02 -12.79
N VAL A 530 -6.58 -26.40 -11.52
CA VAL A 530 -5.33 -26.87 -10.91
C VAL A 530 -4.65 -27.96 -11.75
N LYS A 531 -3.32 -27.88 -11.79
CA LYS A 531 -2.45 -28.92 -12.33
C LYS A 531 -1.53 -29.43 -11.22
N TRP A 532 -1.68 -30.68 -10.85
CA TRP A 532 -0.83 -31.34 -9.86
C TRP A 532 0.54 -31.68 -10.43
N ILE A 533 1.60 -31.12 -9.84
CA ILE A 533 2.99 -31.40 -10.22
C ILE A 533 3.60 -32.28 -9.13
N GLU A 534 3.82 -33.55 -9.44
CA GLU A 534 4.39 -34.52 -8.50
C GLU A 534 5.77 -34.10 -7.99
N GLN A 535 5.94 -34.14 -6.67
CA GLN A 535 7.19 -33.81 -5.96
C GLN A 535 7.81 -35.06 -5.31
N GLY A 536 7.08 -36.18 -5.30
CA GLY A 536 7.50 -37.41 -4.63
C GLY A 536 7.33 -37.32 -3.11
N GLU A 537 8.14 -38.10 -2.38
CA GLU A 537 8.13 -38.09 -0.91
C GLU A 537 8.86 -36.85 -0.38
N ILE A 538 8.15 -36.03 0.38
CA ILE A 538 8.66 -34.80 1.00
C ILE A 538 8.91 -34.96 2.50
N ALA A 539 8.37 -36.00 3.12
CA ALA A 539 8.64 -36.36 4.51
C ALA A 539 8.65 -37.89 4.66
N ASN A 540 9.65 -38.41 5.36
CA ASN A 540 9.82 -39.85 5.61
C ASN A 540 8.97 -40.39 6.77
N GLY A 541 8.22 -39.51 7.44
CA GLY A 541 7.29 -39.83 8.51
C GLY A 541 7.89 -39.73 9.91
N ALA A 542 7.02 -39.41 10.88
CA ALA A 542 7.37 -39.23 12.29
C ALA A 542 6.99 -40.42 13.19
N GLY A 543 6.29 -41.45 12.68
CA GLY A 543 5.84 -42.61 13.45
C GLY A 543 4.38 -43.03 13.17
N LEU A 544 3.96 -44.17 13.74
CA LEU A 544 2.71 -44.85 13.37
C LEU A 544 1.43 -44.03 13.67
N GLY A 545 0.44 -44.14 12.79
CA GLY A 545 -0.95 -43.77 13.06
C GLY A 545 -1.90 -44.97 12.90
N THR A 546 -2.93 -45.04 13.74
CA THR A 546 -4.37 -45.27 13.44
C THR A 546 -5.16 -44.92 14.73
N ASP A 547 -6.44 -44.53 14.74
CA ASP A 547 -7.59 -45.40 14.47
C ASP A 547 -8.82 -44.67 13.89
N LEU A 548 -9.38 -45.29 12.85
CA LEU A 548 -10.80 -45.15 12.49
C LEU A 548 -11.64 -46.04 13.42
N TYR A 549 -12.92 -45.72 13.61
CA TYR A 549 -13.91 -46.71 14.05
C TYR A 549 -14.52 -47.37 12.82
N ALA A 550 -14.64 -48.71 12.79
CA ALA A 550 -15.49 -49.40 11.81
C ALA A 550 -16.60 -50.18 12.52
N GLY A 551 -17.83 -49.89 12.12
CA GLY A 551 -18.97 -50.72 12.46
C GLY A 551 -20.26 -50.00 12.13
N ASP A 552 -21.09 -50.60 11.28
CA ASP A 552 -22.37 -50.02 10.88
C ASP A 552 -23.46 -50.16 11.97
N ASP A 553 -23.24 -50.98 13.01
CA ASP A 553 -24.22 -51.21 14.06
C ASP A 553 -23.61 -51.15 15.47
N CYS A 554 -24.31 -50.46 16.39
CA CYS A 554 -24.06 -50.60 17.82
C CYS A 554 -24.28 -52.07 18.22
N ALA A 555 -23.22 -52.83 18.47
CA ALA A 555 -23.35 -54.22 18.90
C ALA A 555 -24.06 -54.29 20.26
N SER A 556 -25.25 -54.92 20.30
CA SER A 556 -25.93 -55.23 21.56
C SER A 556 -25.27 -56.44 22.19
N PHE A 557 -24.36 -56.22 23.13
CA PHE A 557 -23.84 -57.28 23.98
C PHE A 557 -24.81 -57.49 25.15
N PHE A 558 -25.40 -58.69 25.24
CA PHE A 558 -26.04 -59.24 26.43
C PHE A 558 -27.09 -58.37 27.17
N GLY A 559 -28.06 -57.80 26.44
CA GLY A 559 -29.32 -57.36 27.05
C GLY A 559 -29.30 -56.05 27.83
N GLU A 560 -28.26 -55.22 27.68
CA GLU A 560 -28.29 -53.83 28.14
C GLU A 560 -28.67 -52.90 26.98
N ASP A 561 -29.96 -52.55 26.90
CA ASP A 561 -30.56 -51.79 25.79
C ASP A 561 -30.14 -50.31 25.73
N THR A 562 -29.18 -49.84 26.53
CA THR A 562 -28.84 -48.42 26.69
C THR A 562 -27.42 -48.03 26.30
N THR A 563 -26.57 -48.96 25.83
CA THR A 563 -25.15 -48.67 25.56
C THR A 563 -24.71 -49.18 24.17
N CYS A 564 -24.12 -48.30 23.37
CA CYS A 564 -23.43 -48.57 22.11
C CYS A 564 -21.95 -48.83 22.39
N PHE A 565 -21.40 -49.90 21.80
CA PHE A 565 -19.99 -50.28 21.90
C PHE A 565 -19.31 -50.10 20.54
N CYS A 566 -18.43 -49.10 20.43
CA CYS A 566 -17.76 -48.75 19.19
C CYS A 566 -16.28 -49.17 19.22
N ASN A 567 -15.88 -50.03 18.28
CA ASN A 567 -14.51 -50.54 18.19
C ASN A 567 -13.70 -49.76 17.16
N LYS A 568 -12.43 -49.55 17.50
CA LYS A 568 -11.42 -49.07 16.59
C LYS A 568 -11.11 -50.14 15.54
N LEU A 569 -10.96 -49.71 14.30
CA LEU A 569 -10.75 -50.51 13.09
C LEU A 569 -9.36 -51.12 13.15
N GLY A 570 -9.28 -52.41 13.49
CA GLY A 570 -8.01 -53.14 13.66
C GLY A 570 -7.69 -53.51 15.11
N GLU A 571 -8.41 -52.97 16.10
CA GLU A 571 -8.24 -53.31 17.51
C GLU A 571 -9.34 -54.26 18.00
N LEU A 572 -9.22 -55.56 17.69
CA LEU A 572 -10.20 -56.59 18.12
C LEU A 572 -10.17 -56.89 19.64
N PHE A 573 -9.20 -56.34 20.39
CA PHE A 573 -8.94 -56.67 21.80
C PHE A 573 -8.85 -55.47 22.75
N SER A 574 -9.08 -54.25 22.27
CA SER A 574 -9.17 -53.06 23.12
C SER A 574 -10.59 -52.92 23.70
N PRO A 575 -10.76 -52.31 24.89
CA PRO A 575 -12.09 -52.02 25.42
C PRO A 575 -12.87 -51.14 24.42
N PRO A 576 -14.06 -51.57 23.96
CA PRO A 576 -14.89 -50.74 23.09
C PRO A 576 -15.19 -49.39 23.75
N TYR A 577 -15.20 -48.33 22.94
CA TYR A 577 -15.70 -47.03 23.39
C TYR A 577 -17.20 -47.16 23.68
N GLN A 578 -17.59 -46.87 24.92
CA GLN A 578 -18.96 -47.03 25.41
C GLN A 578 -19.69 -45.70 25.36
N VAL A 579 -20.86 -45.68 24.73
CA VAL A 579 -21.69 -44.48 24.58
C VAL A 579 -23.14 -44.80 24.81
N ASN A 580 -23.89 -43.87 25.41
CA ASN A 580 -25.30 -44.11 25.70
C ASN A 580 -26.14 -44.13 24.40
N LYS A 581 -26.94 -45.19 24.23
CA LYS A 581 -27.89 -45.38 23.13
C LYS A 581 -29.00 -44.32 23.27
N GLY A 582 -28.95 -43.30 22.42
CA GLY A 582 -29.79 -42.09 22.50
C GLY A 582 -29.05 -40.79 22.21
N THR A 583 -27.74 -40.71 22.52
CA THR A 583 -26.86 -39.64 22.04
C THR A 583 -26.30 -39.94 20.64
N VAL A 584 -26.28 -41.21 20.25
CA VAL A 584 -25.84 -41.69 18.93
C VAL A 584 -26.72 -42.83 18.42
N THR A 585 -26.85 -42.93 17.10
CA THR A 585 -27.58 -44.01 16.40
C THR A 585 -26.68 -45.04 15.74
N ASN A 586 -25.42 -44.70 15.41
CA ASN A 586 -24.42 -45.63 14.87
C ASN A 586 -23.00 -45.22 15.29
N CYS A 587 -22.04 -46.16 15.19
CA CYS A 587 -20.64 -45.86 15.49
C CYS A 587 -19.97 -44.96 14.42
N ASN A 588 -20.55 -44.92 13.22
CA ASN A 588 -20.14 -44.00 12.16
C ASN A 588 -20.36 -42.52 12.52
N GLU A 589 -21.09 -42.18 13.59
CA GLU A 589 -21.21 -40.81 14.09
C GLU A 589 -19.93 -40.28 14.75
N PHE A 590 -19.02 -41.17 15.19
CA PHE A 590 -17.74 -40.81 15.82
C PHE A 590 -16.53 -40.95 14.93
N SER A 591 -16.69 -41.44 13.70
CA SER A 591 -15.54 -41.52 12.83
C SER A 591 -15.13 -40.08 12.43
N TYR A 592 -13.82 -39.87 12.28
CA TYR A 592 -13.20 -38.60 11.90
C TYR A 592 -12.59 -38.77 10.50
N ASN A 593 -12.31 -37.67 9.81
CA ASN A 593 -11.68 -37.73 8.50
C ASN A 593 -10.16 -38.04 8.54
N TYR A 594 -9.52 -38.02 9.71
CA TYR A 594 -8.09 -38.27 9.87
C TYR A 594 -7.81 -39.70 10.32
N THR A 595 -7.02 -40.44 9.53
CA THR A 595 -6.49 -41.77 9.90
C THR A 595 -5.05 -41.74 10.41
N HIS A 596 -4.43 -40.57 10.38
CA HIS A 596 -2.99 -40.37 10.57
C HIS A 596 -2.70 -39.35 11.67
N ALA A 597 -1.47 -39.40 12.19
CA ALA A 597 -0.98 -38.52 13.24
C ALA A 597 -0.66 -37.09 12.76
N VAL A 598 -0.55 -36.89 11.44
CA VAL A 598 -0.10 -35.63 10.87
C VAL A 598 -1.24 -34.61 10.81
N ARG A 599 -0.93 -33.36 11.16
CA ARG A 599 -1.70 -32.16 10.82
C ARG A 599 -0.77 -31.19 10.09
N LEU A 600 -1.38 -30.31 9.30
CA LEU A 600 -0.70 -29.23 8.59
C LEU A 600 -1.41 -27.94 8.98
N ALA A 601 -0.63 -26.96 9.43
CA ALA A 601 -1.11 -25.64 9.77
C ALA A 601 0.07 -24.68 9.90
N ASP A 602 -0.10 -23.44 9.45
CA ASP A 602 0.82 -22.33 9.66
C ASP A 602 0.79 -21.89 11.14
N LEU A 603 1.83 -22.22 11.89
CA LEU A 603 1.97 -21.89 13.31
C LEU A 603 2.80 -20.62 13.54
N ASN A 604 3.59 -20.17 12.57
CA ASN A 604 4.47 -19.02 12.71
C ASN A 604 3.99 -17.77 11.93
N GLY A 605 2.99 -17.91 11.07
CA GLY A 605 2.34 -16.86 10.29
C GLY A 605 3.07 -16.53 8.99
N ASP A 606 3.94 -17.42 8.50
CA ASP A 606 4.76 -17.18 7.31
C ASP A 606 4.09 -17.60 5.98
N GLY A 607 2.86 -18.13 6.07
CA GLY A 607 2.03 -18.61 4.98
C GLY A 607 2.26 -20.08 4.63
N ARG A 608 3.28 -20.75 5.18
CA ARG A 608 3.54 -22.16 4.93
C ARG A 608 3.06 -23.01 6.10
N ASP A 609 2.40 -24.10 5.78
CA ASP A 609 1.98 -25.07 6.77
C ASP A 609 3.16 -25.89 7.30
N GLU A 610 3.24 -25.98 8.63
CA GLU A 610 4.17 -26.86 9.32
C GLU A 610 3.71 -28.31 9.33
N TYR A 611 4.67 -29.23 9.33
CA TYR A 611 4.41 -30.63 9.61
C TYR A 611 4.26 -30.82 11.11
N ILE A 612 3.03 -31.08 11.54
CA ILE A 612 2.66 -31.26 12.93
C ILE A 612 2.43 -32.75 13.20
N TRP A 613 3.24 -33.33 14.08
CA TRP A 613 3.00 -34.68 14.59
C TRP A 613 2.25 -34.63 15.92
N LEU A 614 1.03 -35.16 15.89
CA LEU A 614 0.10 -35.15 17.02
C LEU A 614 0.07 -36.52 17.72
N HIS A 615 0.38 -36.50 19.02
CA HIS A 615 0.40 -37.68 19.90
C HIS A 615 -1.02 -38.04 20.36
N ASP A 616 -1.20 -39.26 20.90
CA ASP A 616 -2.51 -39.80 21.32
C ASP A 616 -3.25 -38.96 22.36
N ASP A 617 -2.51 -38.24 23.21
CA ASP A 617 -2.99 -37.38 24.30
C ASP A 617 -3.07 -35.88 23.91
N GLY A 618 -2.87 -35.59 22.63
CA GLY A 618 -2.89 -34.25 22.08
C GLY A 618 -1.58 -33.48 22.23
N ALA A 619 -0.50 -34.10 22.74
CA ALA A 619 0.82 -33.48 22.68
C ALA A 619 1.27 -33.27 21.23
N VAL A 620 2.14 -32.28 21.00
CA VAL A 620 2.48 -31.78 19.66
C VAL A 620 3.97 -31.71 19.48
N THR A 621 4.48 -32.40 18.47
CA THR A 621 5.85 -32.25 17.97
C THR A 621 5.83 -31.62 16.59
N VAL A 622 6.59 -30.54 16.39
CA VAL A 622 6.56 -29.79 15.12
C VAL A 622 7.89 -29.88 14.37
N PHE A 623 7.76 -29.87 13.05
CA PHE A 623 8.83 -29.72 12.09
C PHE A 623 8.52 -28.48 11.25
N GLU A 624 9.34 -27.45 11.40
CA GLU A 624 9.17 -26.15 10.76
C GLU A 624 9.39 -26.24 9.25
N ASN A 625 8.54 -25.58 8.48
CA ASN A 625 8.63 -25.55 7.02
C ASN A 625 9.50 -24.37 6.55
N LEU A 626 10.76 -24.64 6.22
CA LEU A 626 11.68 -23.62 5.70
C LEU A 626 11.52 -23.34 4.19
N GLY A 627 10.49 -23.90 3.57
CA GLY A 627 10.21 -23.80 2.14
C GLY A 627 11.00 -24.81 1.28
N TRP A 628 10.88 -24.61 -0.04
CA TRP A 628 11.40 -25.52 -1.06
C TRP A 628 12.90 -25.29 -1.32
N THR A 629 13.67 -26.37 -1.44
CA THR A 629 15.07 -26.28 -1.87
C THR A 629 15.17 -26.33 -3.39
N TYR A 630 15.70 -25.29 -4.03
CA TYR A 630 15.93 -25.32 -5.47
C TYR A 630 17.26 -26.00 -5.79
N ILE A 631 17.21 -27.23 -6.29
CA ILE A 631 18.40 -27.97 -6.75
C ILE A 631 18.37 -27.99 -8.28
N ASN A 632 19.38 -27.40 -8.92
CA ASN A 632 19.56 -27.40 -10.38
C ASN A 632 18.36 -26.87 -11.18
N GLY A 633 17.62 -25.89 -10.65
CA GLY A 633 16.48 -25.28 -11.35
C GLY A 633 15.22 -26.14 -11.42
N GLN A 634 15.16 -27.23 -10.65
CA GLN A 634 13.93 -27.94 -10.33
C GLN A 634 13.52 -27.59 -8.90
N THR A 635 12.21 -27.40 -8.66
CA THR A 635 11.66 -27.29 -7.31
C THR A 635 12.00 -28.59 -6.58
N GLY A 636 12.85 -28.52 -5.57
CA GLY A 636 13.26 -29.67 -4.76
C GLY A 636 12.55 -29.66 -3.41
N ASN A 637 12.62 -30.78 -2.68
CA ASN A 637 11.80 -31.06 -1.50
C ASN A 637 11.71 -29.92 -0.48
N VAL A 638 10.55 -29.87 0.19
CA VAL A 638 10.33 -29.07 1.39
C VAL A 638 11.41 -29.39 2.43
N THR A 639 11.98 -28.35 3.01
CA THR A 639 12.99 -28.48 4.07
C THR A 639 12.33 -28.40 5.43
N TRP A 640 12.37 -29.52 6.14
CA TRP A 640 11.82 -29.64 7.49
C TRP A 640 12.89 -29.44 8.56
N TRP A 641 12.71 -28.45 9.44
CA TRP A 641 13.56 -28.29 10.62
C TRP A 641 12.86 -28.90 11.84
N PRO A 642 13.40 -29.98 12.45
CA PRO A 642 12.83 -30.51 13.69
C PRO A 642 12.97 -29.51 14.85
N ARG A 643 11.85 -29.09 15.42
CA ARG A 643 11.81 -28.22 16.62
C ARG A 643 11.48 -29.01 17.88
N GLY A 644 10.86 -30.18 17.73
CA GLY A 644 10.50 -31.07 18.85
C GLY A 644 9.14 -30.68 19.44
N GLU A 645 8.92 -31.03 20.72
CA GLU A 645 7.63 -30.82 21.38
C GLU A 645 7.34 -29.32 21.63
N ILE A 646 6.17 -28.83 21.22
CA ILE A 646 5.70 -27.45 21.42
C ILE A 646 4.44 -27.36 22.28
N ALA A 647 3.78 -28.49 22.56
CA ALA A 647 2.67 -28.59 23.48
C ALA A 647 2.67 -29.97 24.15
N THR A 648 2.43 -30.01 25.46
CA THR A 648 2.38 -31.25 26.25
C THR A 648 1.05 -32.01 26.13
N GLY A 649 0.10 -31.46 25.37
CA GLY A 649 -1.26 -31.97 25.26
C GLY A 649 -2.18 -31.51 26.38
N VAL A 650 -3.49 -31.55 26.09
CA VAL A 650 -4.56 -31.11 27.01
C VAL A 650 -5.40 -32.28 27.53
N GLY A 651 -4.96 -33.51 27.27
CA GLY A 651 -5.67 -34.75 27.63
C GLY A 651 -6.83 -35.11 26.67
N GLY A 652 -6.96 -34.38 25.56
CA GLY A 652 -7.83 -34.73 24.44
C GLY A 652 -7.20 -35.80 23.55
N ARG A 653 -8.04 -36.59 22.89
CA ARG A 653 -7.55 -37.59 21.92
C ARG A 653 -7.03 -36.89 20.66
N ARG A 654 -6.06 -37.48 19.95
CA ARG A 654 -5.49 -36.86 18.72
C ARG A 654 -6.54 -36.46 17.68
N GLU A 655 -7.63 -37.21 17.53
CA GLU A 655 -8.70 -36.92 16.58
C GLU A 655 -9.56 -35.71 16.98
N GLN A 656 -9.50 -35.30 18.25
CA GLN A 656 -10.22 -34.16 18.82
C GLN A 656 -9.42 -32.86 18.75
N ILE A 657 -8.13 -32.92 18.41
CA ILE A 657 -7.28 -31.73 18.33
C ILE A 657 -7.26 -31.19 16.90
N HIS A 658 -7.52 -29.90 16.79
CA HIS A 658 -7.53 -29.15 15.55
C HIS A 658 -6.60 -27.93 15.67
N PHE A 659 -6.11 -27.48 14.52
CA PHE A 659 -5.36 -26.25 14.38
C PHE A 659 -6.10 -25.36 13.39
N ALA A 660 -6.39 -24.12 13.79
CA ALA A 660 -7.05 -23.14 12.93
C ALA A 660 -6.81 -21.73 13.47
N ASP A 661 -6.67 -20.76 12.59
CA ASP A 661 -6.57 -19.36 12.98
C ASP A 661 -7.96 -18.82 13.37
N ILE A 662 -8.22 -18.66 14.67
CA ILE A 662 -9.50 -18.17 15.18
C ILE A 662 -9.46 -16.65 15.35
N ASN A 663 -8.27 -16.06 15.55
CA ASN A 663 -8.11 -14.65 15.86
C ASN A 663 -7.84 -13.76 14.63
N GLY A 664 -7.49 -14.36 13.49
CA GLY A 664 -7.19 -13.70 12.23
C GLY A 664 -5.76 -13.15 12.14
N ASP A 665 -4.84 -13.61 12.99
CA ASP A 665 -3.44 -13.16 13.01
C ASP A 665 -2.52 -13.99 12.10
N ARG A 666 -3.11 -14.93 11.33
CA ARG A 666 -2.50 -15.90 10.43
C ARG A 666 -1.73 -17.03 11.09
N ARG A 667 -1.76 -17.14 12.42
CA ARG A 667 -1.19 -18.28 13.12
C ARG A 667 -2.32 -19.18 13.61
N ALA A 668 -2.14 -20.47 13.38
CA ALA A 668 -3.10 -21.44 13.86
C ALA A 668 -3.06 -21.56 15.39
N ASP A 669 -4.25 -21.53 15.98
CA ASP A 669 -4.50 -21.77 17.39
C ASP A 669 -4.69 -23.26 17.69
N TYR A 670 -4.41 -23.67 18.93
CA TYR A 670 -4.62 -25.06 19.37
C TYR A 670 -6.04 -25.21 19.88
N LEU A 671 -6.82 -26.12 19.28
CA LEU A 671 -8.22 -26.32 19.59
C LEU A 671 -8.48 -27.75 20.06
N TRP A 672 -9.26 -27.89 21.14
CA TRP A 672 -9.78 -29.16 21.61
C TRP A 672 -11.30 -29.23 21.41
N VAL A 673 -11.72 -30.01 20.42
CA VAL A 673 -13.12 -30.33 20.11
C VAL A 673 -13.57 -31.55 20.91
N ARG A 674 -14.50 -31.37 21.85
CA ARG A 674 -15.05 -32.48 22.64
C ARG A 674 -16.08 -33.28 21.85
N ASP A 675 -16.47 -34.43 22.38
CA ASP A 675 -17.43 -35.33 21.75
C ASP A 675 -18.81 -34.71 21.54
N ASP A 676 -19.18 -33.68 22.30
CA ASP A 676 -20.43 -32.92 22.15
C ASP A 676 -20.33 -31.72 21.18
N GLY A 677 -19.16 -31.56 20.54
CA GLY A 677 -18.86 -30.48 19.60
C GLY A 677 -18.49 -29.15 20.26
N SER A 678 -18.41 -29.09 21.59
CA SER A 678 -17.86 -27.92 22.29
C SER A 678 -16.35 -27.79 22.05
N VAL A 679 -15.85 -26.56 22.05
CA VAL A 679 -14.47 -26.24 21.66
C VAL A 679 -13.80 -25.44 22.76
N SER A 680 -12.67 -25.94 23.25
CA SER A 680 -11.73 -25.14 24.04
C SER A 680 -10.53 -24.74 23.19
N MET A 681 -9.97 -23.57 23.46
CA MET A 681 -8.90 -22.98 22.65
C MET A 681 -7.73 -22.52 23.51
N TRP A 682 -6.53 -22.63 22.95
CA TRP A 682 -5.32 -21.98 23.43
C TRP A 682 -4.77 -21.11 22.30
N LEU A 683 -4.69 -19.81 22.57
CA LEU A 683 -4.22 -18.81 21.63
C LEU A 683 -2.71 -18.96 21.41
N ASN A 684 -2.28 -18.93 20.16
CA ASN A 684 -0.87 -18.91 19.78
C ASN A 684 -0.32 -17.48 19.90
N VAL A 685 0.51 -17.22 20.92
CA VAL A 685 1.08 -15.87 21.18
C VAL A 685 2.57 -15.84 20.89
N LEU A 686 3.00 -16.50 19.81
CA LEU A 686 4.40 -16.58 19.40
C LEU A 686 5.01 -15.17 19.24
N SER A 687 6.04 -14.88 20.04
CA SER A 687 6.69 -13.57 20.06
C SER A 687 7.72 -13.38 18.94
N ASP A 688 8.31 -14.46 18.46
CA ASP A 688 9.30 -14.49 17.38
C ASP A 688 8.89 -15.57 16.36
N PRO A 689 8.42 -15.18 15.15
CA PRO A 689 8.04 -16.12 14.10
C PRO A 689 9.15 -17.12 13.73
N SER A 690 10.42 -16.78 13.92
CA SER A 690 11.54 -17.68 13.62
C SER A 690 11.82 -18.73 14.69
N ASP A 691 11.12 -18.67 15.84
CA ASP A 691 11.32 -19.57 16.97
C ASP A 691 10.03 -20.26 17.41
N ILE A 692 9.40 -20.97 16.47
CA ILE A 692 8.20 -21.79 16.68
C ILE A 692 8.33 -22.82 17.84
N LYS A 693 9.56 -23.13 18.29
CA LYS A 693 9.77 -23.98 19.47
C LYS A 693 9.18 -23.36 20.73
N ASN A 694 9.20 -22.04 20.82
CA ASN A 694 8.82 -21.28 22.01
C ASN A 694 7.44 -20.62 21.86
N ILE A 695 6.51 -21.27 21.12
CA ILE A 695 5.11 -20.85 21.13
C ILE A 695 4.59 -20.82 22.57
N THR A 696 3.99 -19.68 22.93
CA THR A 696 3.25 -19.54 24.18
C THR A 696 1.78 -19.79 23.92
N TRP A 697 1.25 -20.89 24.45
CA TRP A 697 -0.17 -21.27 24.36
C TRP A 697 -0.95 -20.66 25.52
N VAL A 698 -1.78 -19.64 25.25
CA VAL A 698 -2.59 -18.99 26.29
C VAL A 698 -4.02 -19.52 26.26
N GLU A 699 -4.40 -20.26 27.30
CA GLU A 699 -5.75 -20.83 27.43
C GLU A 699 -6.84 -19.75 27.40
N GLN A 700 -7.82 -19.91 26.51
CA GLN A 700 -8.99 -19.03 26.37
C GLN A 700 -10.27 -19.66 26.92
N GLY A 701 -10.23 -20.89 27.44
CA GLY A 701 -11.42 -21.58 27.93
C GLY A 701 -12.29 -22.13 26.79
N VAL A 702 -13.62 -22.21 27.00
CA VAL A 702 -14.59 -22.72 26.02
C VAL A 702 -15.05 -21.59 25.10
N ILE A 703 -14.67 -21.64 23.83
CA ILE A 703 -15.03 -20.63 22.82
C ILE A 703 -16.29 -20.99 22.03
N ALA A 704 -16.71 -22.26 22.05
CA ALA A 704 -17.96 -22.72 21.44
C ALA A 704 -18.60 -23.81 22.32
N THR A 705 -19.90 -23.71 22.58
CA THR A 705 -20.63 -24.69 23.41
C THR A 705 -21.02 -25.96 22.65
N GLY A 706 -20.77 -26.01 21.35
CA GLY A 706 -21.26 -27.04 20.45
C GLY A 706 -22.74 -26.85 20.08
N ILE A 707 -23.18 -27.61 19.08
CA ILE A 707 -24.53 -27.51 18.51
C ILE A 707 -25.43 -28.70 18.91
N GLY A 708 -25.06 -29.42 19.97
CA GLY A 708 -25.75 -30.64 20.40
C GLY A 708 -25.56 -31.81 19.43
N LYS A 709 -24.42 -31.84 18.73
CA LYS A 709 -24.03 -32.89 17.77
C LYS A 709 -22.63 -33.38 18.07
N THR A 710 -22.32 -34.60 17.63
CA THR A 710 -20.99 -35.20 17.75
C THR A 710 -19.87 -34.29 17.27
N GLY A 711 -18.81 -34.12 18.06
CA GLY A 711 -17.61 -33.35 17.71
C GLY A 711 -16.91 -33.84 16.44
N ALA A 712 -17.13 -35.09 16.04
CA ALA A 712 -16.51 -35.66 14.85
C ALA A 712 -16.92 -34.97 13.52
N GLY A 713 -18.04 -34.25 13.53
CA GLY A 713 -18.47 -33.41 12.41
C GLY A 713 -17.82 -32.02 12.36
N VAL A 714 -17.15 -31.58 13.42
CA VAL A 714 -16.63 -30.21 13.53
C VAL A 714 -15.41 -30.01 12.63
N ARG A 715 -15.41 -28.94 11.84
CA ARG A 715 -14.28 -28.48 11.02
C ARG A 715 -14.11 -26.98 11.20
N PHE A 716 -12.91 -26.51 10.89
CA PHE A 716 -12.56 -25.09 10.87
C PHE A 716 -11.94 -24.75 9.51
N ALA A 717 -12.42 -23.68 8.90
CA ALA A 717 -11.91 -23.15 7.64
C ALA A 717 -12.41 -21.73 7.45
N ASP A 718 -11.61 -20.87 6.83
CA ASP A 718 -12.05 -19.52 6.41
C ASP A 718 -12.90 -19.64 5.13
N LEU A 719 -14.19 -19.32 5.23
CA LEU A 719 -15.15 -19.37 4.14
C LEU A 719 -15.40 -18.01 3.48
N ASN A 720 -15.14 -16.91 4.18
CA ASN A 720 -15.47 -15.55 3.74
C ASN A 720 -14.23 -14.73 3.33
N GLY A 721 -13.02 -15.25 3.56
CA GLY A 721 -11.75 -14.65 3.19
C GLY A 721 -11.26 -13.57 4.16
N ASP A 722 -11.77 -13.55 5.40
CA ASP A 722 -11.37 -12.57 6.41
C ASP A 722 -10.17 -13.00 7.29
N ASN A 723 -9.58 -14.16 6.97
CA ASN A 723 -8.51 -14.88 7.65
C ASN A 723 -8.91 -15.48 9.01
N ARG A 724 -10.17 -15.44 9.41
CA ARG A 724 -10.64 -16.13 10.61
C ARG A 724 -11.39 -17.38 10.21
N SER A 725 -11.09 -18.48 10.90
CA SER A 725 -11.73 -19.75 10.62
C SER A 725 -13.13 -19.81 11.23
N GLU A 726 -14.09 -20.28 10.45
CA GLU A 726 -15.45 -20.56 10.87
C GLU A 726 -15.59 -21.86 11.66
N TYR A 727 -16.62 -21.93 12.52
CA TYR A 727 -17.07 -23.20 13.08
C TYR A 727 -18.04 -23.86 12.11
N LEU A 728 -17.67 -25.04 11.62
CA LEU A 728 -18.44 -25.79 10.62
C LEU A 728 -18.84 -27.14 11.18
N TYR A 729 -20.04 -27.60 10.84
CA TYR A 729 -20.50 -28.95 11.14
C TYR A 729 -20.82 -29.70 9.85
N VAL A 730 -20.06 -30.76 9.57
CA VAL A 730 -20.27 -31.69 8.46
C VAL A 730 -21.11 -32.89 8.93
N ASP A 731 -22.32 -33.02 8.40
CA ASP A 731 -23.20 -34.13 8.73
C ASP A 731 -22.77 -35.44 8.04
N LEU A 732 -23.41 -36.57 8.38
CA LEU A 732 -23.04 -37.89 7.84
C LEU A 732 -23.09 -37.98 6.30
N HIS A 733 -23.89 -37.13 5.65
CA HIS A 733 -24.13 -37.11 4.20
C HIS A 733 -23.41 -35.94 3.51
N GLY A 734 -22.42 -35.35 4.19
CA GLY A 734 -21.57 -34.31 3.65
C GLY A 734 -22.22 -32.93 3.53
N ALA A 735 -23.39 -32.71 4.14
CA ALA A 735 -23.97 -31.39 4.26
C ALA A 735 -23.21 -30.56 5.32
N ILE A 736 -23.08 -29.25 5.09
CA ILE A 736 -22.35 -28.34 5.99
C ILE A 736 -23.28 -27.29 6.55
N THR A 737 -23.35 -27.21 7.87
CA THR A 737 -23.91 -26.08 8.63
C THR A 737 -22.76 -25.19 9.09
N ALA A 738 -22.84 -23.88 8.87
CA ALA A 738 -21.76 -22.94 9.19
C ALA A 738 -22.17 -21.90 10.24
N TYR A 739 -21.20 -21.48 11.04
CA TYR A 739 -21.29 -20.38 11.99
C TYR A 739 -20.11 -19.45 11.76
N LEU A 740 -20.40 -18.24 11.27
CA LEU A 740 -19.41 -17.23 10.89
C LEU A 740 -18.64 -16.74 12.12
N ASN A 741 -17.32 -16.58 12.02
CA ASN A 741 -16.52 -15.98 13.08
C ASN A 741 -16.64 -14.44 13.00
N GLY A 742 -17.54 -13.87 13.81
CA GLY A 742 -17.76 -12.42 13.88
C GLY A 742 -16.66 -11.65 14.60
N GLY A 743 -15.63 -12.33 15.11
CA GLY A 743 -14.57 -11.76 15.92
C GLY A 743 -14.60 -12.23 17.36
N HIS A 744 -13.58 -11.83 18.10
CA HIS A 744 -13.27 -12.38 19.40
C HIS A 744 -13.04 -11.28 20.44
N THR A 745 -13.20 -11.64 21.70
CA THR A 745 -12.68 -10.90 22.85
C THR A 745 -11.77 -11.85 23.61
N TYR A 746 -10.47 -11.68 23.41
CA TYR A 746 -9.46 -12.40 24.18
C TYR A 746 -8.90 -11.49 25.26
N VAL A 747 -8.66 -12.09 26.39
CA VAL A 747 -8.03 -11.48 27.55
C VAL A 747 -6.87 -12.38 27.94
N ASN A 748 -5.89 -11.84 28.66
CA ASN A 748 -4.76 -12.62 29.18
C ASN A 748 -5.19 -13.57 30.34
N THR A 749 -6.40 -14.12 30.27
CA THR A 749 -7.07 -14.97 31.26
C THR A 749 -7.91 -16.05 30.56
N THR A 750 -8.26 -17.12 31.28
CA THR A 750 -8.96 -18.35 30.83
C THR A 750 -10.42 -18.19 30.33
N THR A 751 -10.83 -16.99 29.93
CA THR A 751 -12.24 -16.65 29.63
C THR A 751 -12.38 -15.84 28.34
N GLY A 752 -11.73 -16.28 27.27
CA GLY A 752 -11.93 -15.74 25.94
C GLY A 752 -13.30 -16.13 25.37
N SER A 753 -13.77 -15.38 24.37
CA SER A 753 -15.02 -15.69 23.67
C SER A 753 -14.94 -15.31 22.19
N VAL A 754 -15.64 -16.07 21.36
CA VAL A 754 -15.81 -15.80 19.93
C VAL A 754 -17.29 -15.58 19.63
N LEU A 755 -17.61 -14.58 18.80
CA LEU A 755 -18.96 -14.34 18.31
C LEU A 755 -19.24 -15.27 17.13
N TRP A 756 -20.01 -16.34 17.37
CA TRP A 756 -20.45 -17.25 16.32
C TRP A 756 -21.80 -16.83 15.74
N ILE A 757 -21.83 -16.45 14.46
CA ILE A 757 -23.05 -16.00 13.77
C ILE A 757 -23.59 -17.13 12.90
N GLU A 758 -24.73 -17.71 13.27
CA GLU A 758 -25.33 -18.84 12.54
C GLU A 758 -25.70 -18.47 11.09
N GLN A 759 -25.15 -19.23 10.13
CA GLN A 759 -25.48 -19.12 8.70
C GLN A 759 -26.44 -20.22 8.23
N GLY A 760 -26.68 -21.23 9.07
CA GLY A 760 -27.44 -22.42 8.74
C GLY A 760 -26.72 -23.32 7.74
N VAL A 761 -27.48 -24.12 6.98
CA VAL A 761 -26.92 -25.02 5.96
C VAL A 761 -26.43 -24.21 4.76
N ILE A 762 -25.13 -24.32 4.47
CA ILE A 762 -24.42 -23.68 3.35
C ILE A 762 -24.10 -24.67 2.21
N ALA A 763 -24.10 -25.97 2.49
CA ALA A 763 -23.97 -27.03 1.49
C ALA A 763 -24.92 -28.16 1.85
N THR A 764 -25.77 -28.61 0.92
CA THR A 764 -26.76 -29.68 1.21
C THR A 764 -26.19 -31.09 1.08
N GLY A 765 -24.90 -31.22 0.77
CA GLY A 765 -24.25 -32.49 0.45
C GLY A 765 -24.44 -32.89 -1.02
N VAL A 766 -23.47 -33.67 -1.54
CA VAL A 766 -23.40 -34.09 -2.95
C VAL A 766 -23.41 -35.61 -3.11
N GLY A 767 -23.93 -36.33 -2.10
CA GLY A 767 -23.95 -37.80 -2.05
C GLY A 767 -22.64 -38.43 -1.56
N ALA A 768 -21.71 -37.61 -1.06
CA ALA A 768 -20.49 -38.06 -0.38
C ALA A 768 -20.71 -38.13 1.14
N THR A 769 -19.99 -39.00 1.83
CA THR A 769 -20.02 -39.06 3.30
C THR A 769 -19.11 -38.02 3.92
N ARG A 770 -19.28 -37.72 5.22
CA ARG A 770 -18.39 -36.77 5.93
C ARG A 770 -16.89 -37.08 5.81
N TYR A 771 -16.51 -38.35 5.71
CA TYR A 771 -15.11 -38.77 5.62
C TYR A 771 -14.46 -38.41 4.31
N GLN A 772 -15.27 -38.21 3.29
CA GLN A 772 -14.85 -37.83 1.95
C GLN A 772 -14.76 -36.31 1.80
N ILE A 773 -15.27 -35.53 2.75
CA ILE A 773 -15.27 -34.06 2.65
C ILE A 773 -13.94 -33.49 3.15
N ARG A 774 -13.35 -32.59 2.36
CA ARG A 774 -12.23 -31.71 2.77
C ARG A 774 -12.60 -30.27 2.44
N LEU A 775 -12.01 -29.35 3.20
CA LEU A 775 -12.09 -27.91 2.98
C LEU A 775 -10.67 -27.37 2.85
N ALA A 776 -10.37 -26.71 1.74
CA ALA A 776 -9.07 -26.11 1.48
C ALA A 776 -9.16 -25.09 0.34
N ASP A 777 -8.35 -24.05 0.39
CA ASP A 777 -8.29 -23.03 -0.66
C ASP A 777 -7.48 -23.57 -1.86
N ILE A 778 -8.16 -24.04 -2.92
CA ILE A 778 -7.48 -24.65 -4.09
C ILE A 778 -7.09 -23.60 -5.12
N ASN A 779 -7.91 -22.56 -5.28
CA ASN A 779 -7.68 -21.49 -6.25
C ASN A 779 -6.83 -20.35 -5.69
N GLY A 780 -6.58 -20.34 -4.38
CA GLY A 780 -5.75 -19.36 -3.69
C GLY A 780 -6.47 -18.03 -3.54
N ASP A 781 -7.81 -18.02 -3.41
CA ASP A 781 -8.64 -16.82 -3.31
C ASP A 781 -8.94 -16.37 -1.87
N GLY A 782 -8.53 -17.18 -0.89
CA GLY A 782 -8.65 -16.93 0.54
C GLY A 782 -9.79 -17.64 1.19
N ARG A 783 -10.64 -18.29 0.40
CA ARG A 783 -11.81 -19.00 0.87
C ARG A 783 -11.61 -20.48 0.64
N ALA A 784 -11.93 -21.26 1.65
CA ALA A 784 -11.88 -22.70 1.54
C ALA A 784 -12.96 -23.21 0.57
N ASP A 785 -12.53 -24.09 -0.33
CA ASP A 785 -13.38 -24.79 -1.28
C ASP A 785 -13.93 -26.09 -0.71
N TYR A 786 -15.07 -26.55 -1.23
CA TYR A 786 -15.66 -27.84 -0.86
C TYR A 786 -15.12 -28.94 -1.78
N LEU A 787 -14.45 -29.93 -1.17
CA LEU A 787 -13.81 -31.02 -1.88
C LEU A 787 -14.43 -32.36 -1.51
N VAL A 788 -14.66 -33.20 -2.52
CA VAL A 788 -14.98 -34.62 -2.32
C VAL A 788 -13.80 -35.46 -2.75
N VAL A 789 -13.20 -36.15 -1.78
CA VAL A 789 -12.15 -37.14 -1.99
C VAL A 789 -12.79 -38.53 -2.08
N GLY A 790 -12.64 -39.18 -3.23
CA GLY A 790 -13.07 -40.56 -3.45
C GLY A 790 -12.16 -41.56 -2.74
N ASP A 791 -12.64 -42.80 -2.61
CA ASP A 791 -11.91 -43.86 -1.90
C ASP A 791 -10.58 -44.23 -2.59
N ASP A 792 -10.46 -43.95 -3.89
CA ASP A 792 -9.26 -44.07 -4.73
C ASP A 792 -8.36 -42.82 -4.73
N SER A 793 -8.66 -41.88 -3.83
CA SER A 793 -8.03 -40.58 -3.70
C SER A 793 -8.29 -39.60 -4.86
N SER A 794 -9.26 -39.88 -5.73
CA SER A 794 -9.73 -38.90 -6.73
C SER A 794 -10.39 -37.70 -6.04
N VAL A 795 -10.34 -36.51 -6.65
CA VAL A 795 -10.85 -35.28 -6.02
C VAL A 795 -11.78 -34.54 -6.96
N LYS A 796 -12.98 -34.20 -6.46
CA LYS A 796 -13.92 -33.28 -7.12
C LYS A 796 -14.00 -31.96 -6.35
N LEU A 797 -14.01 -30.86 -7.08
CA LEU A 797 -14.01 -29.49 -6.56
C LEU A 797 -15.36 -28.79 -6.76
N TRP A 798 -15.86 -28.19 -5.69
CA TRP A 798 -16.86 -27.14 -5.69
C TRP A 798 -16.20 -25.89 -5.12
N GLN A 799 -15.92 -24.94 -6.02
CA GLN A 799 -15.21 -23.73 -5.69
C GLN A 799 -16.13 -22.74 -4.95
N ASN A 800 -15.63 -22.14 -3.89
CA ASN A 800 -16.33 -21.12 -3.12
C ASN A 800 -16.33 -19.80 -3.92
N GLN A 801 -17.51 -19.22 -4.15
CA GLN A 801 -17.69 -17.95 -4.87
C GLN A 801 -17.90 -16.75 -3.93
N GLY A 802 -17.77 -16.95 -2.63
CA GLY A 802 -18.16 -15.98 -1.60
C GLY A 802 -19.67 -15.83 -1.43
N GLY A 803 -20.05 -14.84 -0.64
CA GLY A 803 -21.43 -14.36 -0.47
C GLY A 803 -21.68 -13.05 -1.22
N LEU A 804 -22.89 -12.48 -1.13
CA LEU A 804 -23.20 -11.15 -1.70
C LEU A 804 -22.37 -10.02 -1.08
N ASP A 805 -21.89 -10.22 0.15
CA ASP A 805 -21.00 -9.33 0.89
C ASP A 805 -19.82 -10.17 1.41
N ASN A 806 -18.57 -9.66 1.31
CA ASN A 806 -17.35 -10.34 1.79
C ASN A 806 -16.91 -9.80 3.17
N GLY A 807 -17.87 -9.46 4.03
CA GLY A 807 -17.63 -8.89 5.37
C GLY A 807 -18.17 -9.79 6.50
N PRO A 808 -18.13 -9.33 7.77
CA PRO A 808 -18.64 -10.09 8.92
C PRO A 808 -20.16 -10.36 8.90
N ASN A 809 -20.87 -9.91 7.86
CA ASN A 809 -22.29 -10.15 7.60
C ASN A 809 -22.51 -10.95 6.30
N ALA A 810 -21.48 -11.62 5.78
CA ALA A 810 -21.52 -12.32 4.50
C ALA A 810 -22.73 -13.27 4.36
N ALA A 811 -23.42 -13.19 3.22
CA ALA A 811 -24.52 -14.08 2.88
C ALA A 811 -24.03 -15.51 2.55
N LYS A 812 -24.96 -16.49 2.52
CA LYS A 812 -24.68 -17.91 2.23
C LYS A 812 -23.75 -18.12 1.03
N VAL A 813 -22.73 -18.94 1.23
CA VAL A 813 -21.70 -19.33 0.24
C VAL A 813 -22.32 -19.84 -1.07
N GLY A 814 -21.87 -19.30 -2.20
CA GLY A 814 -22.13 -19.85 -3.53
C GLY A 814 -21.10 -20.91 -3.92
N TRP A 815 -21.56 -22.08 -4.39
CA TRP A 815 -20.68 -23.17 -4.82
C TRP A 815 -20.70 -23.35 -6.35
N TRP A 816 -19.54 -23.24 -6.99
CA TRP A 816 -19.37 -23.55 -8.40
C TRP A 816 -18.71 -24.91 -8.60
N GLN A 817 -19.45 -25.88 -9.12
CA GLN A 817 -18.87 -27.18 -9.47
C GLN A 817 -17.85 -27.07 -10.60
N ARG A 818 -16.57 -27.35 -10.30
CA ARG A 818 -15.45 -27.33 -11.26
C ARG A 818 -15.15 -28.71 -11.85
N GLY A 819 -15.65 -29.77 -11.22
CA GLY A 819 -15.49 -31.16 -11.68
C GLY A 819 -14.32 -31.87 -11.01
N THR A 820 -13.80 -32.93 -11.66
CA THR A 820 -12.67 -33.70 -11.15
C THR A 820 -11.36 -32.95 -11.38
N ILE A 821 -10.62 -32.70 -10.30
CA ILE A 821 -9.31 -32.01 -10.32
C ILE A 821 -8.15 -32.96 -10.05
N ALA A 822 -8.39 -34.14 -9.49
CA ALA A 822 -7.38 -35.20 -9.34
C ALA A 822 -8.00 -36.55 -9.69
N THR A 823 -7.29 -37.39 -10.43
CA THR A 823 -7.73 -38.75 -10.80
C THR A 823 -7.42 -39.80 -9.74
N GLY A 824 -6.78 -39.40 -8.64
CA GLY A 824 -6.35 -40.29 -7.57
C GLY A 824 -4.97 -40.88 -7.78
N VAL A 825 -4.38 -41.34 -6.68
CA VAL A 825 -3.02 -41.91 -6.62
C VAL A 825 -3.02 -43.40 -6.26
N GLY A 826 -4.22 -43.99 -6.09
CA GLY A 826 -4.40 -45.41 -5.81
C GLY A 826 -4.31 -45.81 -4.33
N ASP A 827 -3.96 -44.87 -3.45
CA ASP A 827 -4.08 -45.00 -2.00
C ASP A 827 -5.51 -44.72 -1.51
N ARG A 828 -5.77 -44.89 -0.21
CA ARG A 828 -7.10 -44.63 0.38
C ARG A 828 -7.37 -43.13 0.44
N GLY A 829 -8.57 -42.72 0.05
CA GLY A 829 -8.99 -41.31 0.14
C GLY A 829 -8.84 -40.66 1.53
N THR A 830 -8.89 -41.45 2.61
CA THR A 830 -8.67 -40.97 3.99
C THR A 830 -7.24 -40.52 4.26
N HIS A 831 -6.27 -40.88 3.41
CA HIS A 831 -4.88 -40.42 3.49
C HIS A 831 -4.72 -39.00 2.93
N ILE A 832 -5.70 -38.53 2.14
CA ILE A 832 -5.56 -37.27 1.42
C ILE A 832 -5.89 -36.09 2.32
N VAL A 833 -4.94 -35.17 2.37
CA VAL A 833 -5.07 -33.86 2.99
C VAL A 833 -4.60 -32.78 2.02
N PHE A 834 -4.93 -31.55 2.37
CA PHE A 834 -4.56 -30.36 1.62
C PHE A 834 -3.94 -29.36 2.59
N GLY A 835 -2.85 -28.72 2.20
CA GLY A 835 -2.15 -27.70 2.97
C GLY A 835 -1.22 -26.90 2.08
N ASP A 836 -0.98 -25.63 2.40
CA ASP A 836 -0.11 -24.73 1.63
C ASP A 836 1.34 -24.92 2.08
N LEU A 837 2.13 -25.69 1.33
CA LEU A 837 3.51 -25.98 1.69
C LEU A 837 4.50 -24.96 1.14
N ASN A 838 4.10 -24.14 0.18
CA ASN A 838 4.98 -23.23 -0.55
C ASN A 838 4.73 -21.74 -0.23
N GLY A 839 3.64 -21.43 0.47
CA GLY A 839 3.23 -20.10 0.90
C GLY A 839 2.57 -19.27 -0.19
N ASP A 840 2.06 -19.90 -1.26
CA ASP A 840 1.45 -19.20 -2.40
C ASP A 840 -0.07 -18.97 -2.23
N GLY A 841 -0.63 -19.39 -1.09
CA GLY A 841 -2.04 -19.29 -0.73
C GLY A 841 -2.88 -20.45 -1.23
N ARG A 842 -2.33 -21.38 -2.02
CA ARG A 842 -3.05 -22.52 -2.60
C ARG A 842 -2.62 -23.79 -1.92
N ALA A 843 -3.60 -24.63 -1.60
CA ALA A 843 -3.30 -25.90 -0.97
C ALA A 843 -2.75 -26.93 -1.97
N GLU A 844 -1.67 -27.60 -1.58
CA GLU A 844 -1.13 -28.79 -2.22
C GLU A 844 -2.00 -30.02 -2.00
N TYR A 845 -1.95 -30.97 -2.93
CA TYR A 845 -2.54 -32.29 -2.76
C TYR A 845 -1.50 -33.21 -2.12
N LEU A 846 -1.84 -33.78 -0.96
CA LEU A 846 -0.90 -34.53 -0.12
C LEU A 846 -1.47 -35.90 0.22
N ASP A 847 -0.66 -36.94 0.04
CA ASP A 847 -0.98 -38.31 0.45
C ASP A 847 -0.14 -38.68 1.67
N ILE A 848 -0.81 -38.87 2.80
CA ILE A 848 -0.18 -39.19 4.08
C ILE A 848 -0.38 -40.67 4.39
N ASN A 849 0.70 -41.42 4.39
CA ASN A 849 0.69 -42.82 4.75
C ASN A 849 0.22 -42.98 6.20
N ASN A 850 -0.89 -43.67 6.42
CA ASN A 850 -1.45 -43.88 7.75
C ASN A 850 -0.49 -44.62 8.70
N ALA A 851 0.27 -45.59 8.18
CA ALA A 851 1.14 -46.43 8.97
C ALA A 851 2.47 -45.75 9.29
N THR A 852 3.04 -44.92 8.43
CA THR A 852 4.37 -44.31 8.68
C THR A 852 4.32 -42.82 8.97
N SER A 853 3.20 -42.17 8.66
CA SER A 853 3.07 -40.71 8.56
C SER A 853 3.98 -40.08 7.49
N ALA A 854 4.54 -40.87 6.57
CA ALA A 854 5.28 -40.33 5.42
C ALA A 854 4.33 -39.57 4.48
N VAL A 855 4.84 -38.52 3.83
CA VAL A 855 4.05 -37.62 3.00
C VAL A 855 4.60 -37.58 1.59
N LYS A 856 3.74 -37.87 0.62
CA LYS A 856 3.97 -37.54 -0.79
C LYS A 856 3.17 -36.31 -1.17
N ALA A 857 3.76 -35.44 -1.99
CA ALA A 857 3.16 -34.17 -2.35
C ALA A 857 3.07 -33.96 -3.86
N TRP A 858 2.02 -33.24 -4.25
CA TRP A 858 1.83 -32.70 -5.57
C TRP A 858 1.58 -31.20 -5.46
N LEU A 859 2.50 -30.41 -6.01
CA LEU A 859 2.45 -28.94 -6.03
C LEU A 859 1.23 -28.47 -6.81
N ASN A 860 0.52 -27.47 -6.29
CA ASN A 860 -0.57 -26.81 -7.01
C ASN A 860 0.01 -25.88 -8.10
N GLY A 861 0.25 -26.43 -9.29
CA GLY A 861 0.97 -25.76 -10.39
C GLY A 861 0.12 -24.85 -11.28
N CYS A 862 -0.94 -24.27 -10.73
CA CYS A 862 -1.69 -23.23 -11.42
C CYS A 862 -0.77 -22.06 -11.85
#